data_AF-A0AAJ7FV91-F1
#
_entry.id   AF-A0AAJ7FV91-F1
#
_cell.length_a   1.000
_cell.length_b   1.000
_cell.length_c   1.000
_cell.angle_alpha   90.00
_cell.angle_beta   90.00
_cell.angle_gamma   90.00
#
_symmetry.space_group_name_H-M   'P 1'
#
loop_
_entity.id
_entity.type
_entity.pdbx_description
1 polymer ?
#
loop_
_entity_poly.entity_id
_entity_poly.type
_entity_poly.pdbx_seq_one_letter_code
_entity_poly.pdbx_strand_id
1 'polypeptide(L)'
;MYGSMFLLLFVLALGHVQANKTVVFTMCVPEIYWQECVDMMQESAREGIPMYCTSGRDRYDCIDKVGKKEADVVAVDPEDMYLAAKSQLAKDAGYNVIEQVRTKEEPDAPYRYEAVAVIHKDLNISNVQGLQGLKSCHTGVGRNVGYKIPITKLTAMGVLQNINNPEYSARENELRALSTFFKKGCLVGTWSPDPLIHQRLKETYSNMCALCEKPEVCDYPDIYSGYEGALRCLAHNGGDVAWTKVIYVKRFFGLPVGVSPALPSNENPADFRYFCPDGSKVPIDATTKPCTWAARPWQGYMTNGNVRDVNVMQQELTELGRLGETEKAKWWKDLMLLNEKTIAVAAPPVAPEEHLRNAKYMDVIERNSGAPERNARWCVWSEAAFEKCQALAKAAFSRDVRPRVECLREQNEASCLTAVRDNGADLVVLDGGSVIEAIQQYNLQPIISETYGNGTTEFGERAAIAVIKKGSNINNLADLRGKRSCHSGYKGDFAGWSAPVYTLKKYNLIKSEEEISKFFPASCAPGAREDSKLCQLCVGNMASNDDRVKQATKCKPTEAEAYKGGLGALKCLTTGNGDVAFLSAPSLLQSLHGTNSESSASGSDYMLICPNSGLATPENWLQCNLGLEPPRVVLSSAAKTANALEELIHGVLASSSLYGKNQDLLRLFGSWGGQSNLIFKDEATGLVSVENTWDKWEAWKATRDNYKYL
;
A
#
# COMPACT_ATOMS: atom_id res chain seq x y z
N MET A 1 32.18 -34.76 -83.28
CA MET A 1 32.31 -34.05 -81.99
C MET A 1 31.45 -32.79 -82.07
N TYR A 2 30.23 -32.84 -81.56
CA TYR A 2 29.33 -31.67 -81.55
C TYR A 2 29.56 -30.89 -80.26
N GLY A 3 30.13 -29.69 -80.38
CA GLY A 3 30.38 -28.76 -79.28
C GLY A 3 29.19 -27.83 -79.08
N SER A 4 28.62 -27.89 -77.88
CA SER A 4 27.44 -27.13 -77.44
C SER A 4 27.75 -25.64 -77.22
N MET A 5 26.87 -24.78 -77.74
CA MET A 5 26.76 -23.37 -77.39
C MET A 5 25.39 -23.18 -76.74
N PHE A 6 25.33 -22.78 -75.48
CA PHE A 6 24.08 -22.37 -74.83
C PHE A 6 24.30 -21.12 -73.98
N LEU A 7 23.47 -20.11 -74.28
CA LEU A 7 23.29 -18.84 -73.58
C LEU A 7 23.10 -19.04 -72.07
N LEU A 8 23.78 -18.24 -71.26
CA LEU A 8 23.49 -18.07 -69.83
C LEU A 8 22.77 -16.74 -69.61
N LEU A 9 21.51 -16.84 -69.18
CA LEU A 9 20.70 -15.75 -68.63
C LEU A 9 21.25 -15.31 -67.27
N PHE A 10 21.41 -14.01 -67.07
CA PHE A 10 21.62 -13.39 -65.76
C PHE A 10 20.29 -13.33 -65.01
N VAL A 11 20.20 -14.00 -63.85
CA VAL A 11 19.15 -13.79 -62.85
C VAL A 11 19.75 -13.04 -61.66
N LEU A 12 19.32 -11.79 -61.48
CA LEU A 12 19.56 -11.00 -60.27
C LEU A 12 18.64 -11.51 -59.16
N ALA A 13 19.19 -12.22 -58.18
CA ALA A 13 18.49 -12.53 -56.94
C ALA A 13 18.63 -11.33 -55.98
N LEU A 14 17.58 -10.53 -55.87
CA LEU A 14 17.41 -9.57 -54.77
C LEU A 14 17.04 -10.35 -53.51
N GLY A 15 18.02 -10.53 -52.60
CA GLY A 15 17.76 -10.98 -51.25
C GLY A 15 17.02 -9.88 -50.47
N HIS A 16 15.72 -10.06 -50.23
CA HIS A 16 15.01 -9.29 -49.22
C HIS A 16 15.50 -9.71 -47.84
N VAL A 17 16.34 -8.88 -47.23
CA VAL A 17 16.54 -8.88 -45.78
C VAL A 17 15.25 -8.34 -45.17
N GLN A 18 14.39 -9.21 -44.65
CA GLN A 18 13.31 -8.79 -43.76
C GLN A 18 13.96 -8.21 -42.51
N ALA A 19 13.92 -6.88 -42.37
CA ALA A 19 14.18 -6.23 -41.11
C ALA A 19 13.13 -6.74 -40.11
N ASN A 20 13.54 -7.60 -39.17
CA ASN A 20 12.69 -7.99 -38.05
C ASN A 20 12.35 -6.70 -37.30
N LYS A 21 11.08 -6.31 -37.33
CA LYS A 21 10.59 -5.12 -36.64
C LYS A 21 10.61 -5.43 -35.15
N THR A 22 11.64 -4.99 -34.44
CA THR A 22 11.71 -5.13 -32.98
C THR A 22 10.53 -4.37 -32.37
N VAL A 23 9.62 -5.09 -31.72
CA VAL A 23 8.44 -4.50 -31.08
C VAL A 23 8.88 -3.99 -29.71
N VAL A 24 8.94 -2.67 -29.56
CA VAL A 24 9.27 -2.03 -28.28
C VAL A 24 7.96 -1.74 -27.55
N PHE A 25 7.79 -2.29 -26.36
CA PHE A 25 6.62 -2.04 -25.51
C PHE A 25 6.96 -1.10 -24.36
N THR A 26 5.93 -0.45 -23.83
CA THR A 26 6.03 0.45 -22.68
C THR A 26 5.45 -0.21 -21.43
N MET A 27 6.28 -0.51 -20.44
CA MET A 27 5.82 -1.00 -19.13
C MET A 27 5.55 0.17 -18.18
N CYS A 28 4.37 0.19 -17.55
CA CYS A 28 4.11 1.11 -16.46
C CYS A 28 4.58 0.53 -15.13
N VAL A 29 5.36 1.31 -14.39
CA VAL A 29 5.86 0.94 -13.06
C VAL A 29 5.51 2.01 -12.02
N PRO A 30 5.29 1.63 -10.75
CA PRO A 30 5.19 2.59 -9.66
C PRO A 30 6.44 3.49 -9.58
N GLU A 31 6.25 4.79 -9.38
CA GLU A 31 7.32 5.80 -9.34
C GLU A 31 8.40 5.48 -8.29
N ILE A 32 8.02 4.81 -7.19
CA ILE A 32 8.98 4.39 -6.16
C ILE A 32 10.05 3.41 -6.69
N TYR A 33 9.77 2.73 -7.81
CA TYR A 33 10.68 1.80 -8.49
C TYR A 33 11.23 2.38 -9.80
N TRP A 34 11.17 3.70 -10.00
CA TRP A 34 11.61 4.32 -11.24
C TRP A 34 13.09 4.02 -11.57
N GLN A 35 13.97 4.11 -10.58
CA GLN A 35 15.40 3.84 -10.77
C GLN A 35 15.66 2.40 -11.20
N GLU A 36 14.97 1.44 -10.58
CA GLU A 36 15.03 0.03 -10.95
C GLU A 36 14.56 -0.20 -12.39
N CYS A 37 13.57 0.57 -12.86
CA CYS A 37 13.11 0.50 -14.25
C CYS A 37 14.14 1.10 -15.23
N VAL A 38 14.87 2.15 -14.82
CA VAL A 38 15.99 2.68 -15.60
C VAL A 38 17.08 1.63 -15.78
N ASP A 39 17.42 0.90 -14.71
CA ASP A 39 18.40 -0.18 -14.75
C ASP A 39 17.89 -1.33 -15.66
N MET A 40 16.62 -1.71 -15.53
CA MET A 40 15.96 -2.70 -16.39
C MET A 40 16.01 -2.31 -17.88
N MET A 41 15.75 -1.04 -18.24
CA MET A 41 15.85 -0.55 -19.62
C MET A 41 17.29 -0.64 -20.16
N GLN A 42 18.30 -0.33 -19.33
CA GLN A 42 19.69 -0.37 -19.76
C GLN A 42 20.18 -1.81 -19.96
N GLU A 43 19.83 -2.72 -19.05
CA GLU A 43 20.20 -4.13 -19.13
C GLU A 43 19.51 -4.83 -20.30
N SER A 44 18.18 -4.67 -20.42
CA SER A 44 17.39 -5.27 -21.50
C SER A 44 17.83 -4.80 -22.89
N ALA A 45 18.19 -3.52 -23.05
CA ALA A 45 18.71 -3.00 -24.32
C ALA A 45 20.06 -3.60 -24.72
N ARG A 46 20.94 -3.94 -23.76
CA ARG A 46 22.23 -4.60 -24.04
C ARG A 46 22.05 -6.03 -24.54
N GLU A 47 21.01 -6.70 -24.06
CA GLU A 47 20.67 -8.08 -24.43
C GLU A 47 19.71 -8.16 -25.64
N GLY A 48 19.39 -7.03 -26.27
CA GLY A 48 18.58 -7.00 -27.49
C GLY A 48 17.07 -7.12 -27.28
N ILE A 49 16.58 -6.80 -26.08
CA ILE A 49 15.17 -6.83 -25.64
C ILE A 49 14.71 -5.38 -25.36
N PRO A 50 14.74 -4.46 -26.35
CA PRO A 50 14.50 -3.05 -26.06
C PRO A 50 13.05 -2.81 -25.59
N MET A 51 12.92 -2.10 -24.46
CA MET A 51 11.63 -1.76 -23.84
C MET A 51 11.68 -0.34 -23.25
N TYR A 52 10.52 0.30 -23.03
CA TYR A 52 10.41 1.61 -22.39
C TYR A 52 9.66 1.57 -21.07
N CYS A 53 10.12 2.33 -20.08
CA CYS A 53 9.40 2.52 -18.83
C CYS A 53 8.62 3.82 -18.86
N THR A 54 7.41 3.79 -18.30
CA THR A 54 6.70 4.99 -17.86
C THR A 54 6.33 4.83 -16.39
N SER A 55 6.32 5.94 -15.64
CA SER A 55 5.93 5.90 -14.23
C SER A 55 4.45 6.22 -14.05
N GLY A 56 3.80 5.46 -13.18
CA GLY A 56 2.57 5.84 -12.51
C GLY A 56 2.88 6.16 -11.05
N ARG A 57 2.04 6.97 -10.39
CA ARG A 57 2.20 7.26 -8.94
C ARG A 57 2.32 5.97 -8.12
N ASP A 58 1.48 5.00 -8.46
CA ASP A 58 1.32 3.68 -7.88
C ASP A 58 0.71 2.74 -8.93
N ARG A 59 0.52 1.47 -8.58
CA ARG A 59 -0.03 0.44 -9.47
C ARG A 59 -1.47 0.73 -9.85
N TYR A 60 -2.26 1.35 -8.97
CA TYR A 60 -3.61 1.83 -9.29
C TYR A 60 -3.57 2.81 -10.48
N ASP A 61 -2.66 3.80 -10.45
CA ASP A 61 -2.45 4.73 -11.57
C ASP A 61 -1.92 4.03 -12.82
N CYS A 62 -1.03 3.04 -12.67
CA CYS A 62 -0.54 2.27 -13.81
C CYS A 62 -1.63 1.46 -14.53
N ILE A 63 -2.60 0.90 -13.80
CA ILE A 63 -3.75 0.21 -14.39
C ILE A 63 -4.55 1.19 -15.26
N ASP A 64 -4.79 2.41 -14.77
CA ASP A 64 -5.47 3.46 -15.52
C ASP A 64 -4.66 3.89 -16.76
N LYS A 65 -3.33 4.04 -16.63
CA LYS A 65 -2.44 4.36 -17.77
C LYS A 65 -2.47 3.29 -18.86
N VAL A 66 -2.46 2.01 -18.50
CA VAL A 66 -2.64 0.91 -19.46
C VAL A 66 -4.03 0.97 -20.10
N GLY A 67 -5.08 1.28 -19.34
CA GLY A 67 -6.44 1.44 -19.87
C GLY A 67 -6.59 2.61 -20.84
N LYS A 68 -5.90 3.72 -20.55
CA LYS A 68 -5.83 4.93 -21.39
C LYS A 68 -4.88 4.77 -22.57
N LYS A 69 -4.16 3.64 -22.68
CA LYS A 69 -3.16 3.36 -23.72
C LYS A 69 -1.96 4.32 -23.67
N GLU A 70 -1.64 4.82 -22.48
CA GLU A 70 -0.40 5.56 -22.18
C GLU A 70 0.76 4.61 -21.86
N ALA A 71 0.45 3.35 -21.57
CA ALA A 71 1.39 2.25 -21.38
C ALA A 71 0.79 0.98 -22.00
N ASP A 72 1.65 0.03 -22.34
CA ASP A 72 1.24 -1.22 -23.00
C ASP A 72 1.00 -2.35 -22.00
N VAL A 73 1.75 -2.40 -20.89
CA VAL A 73 1.70 -3.50 -19.93
C VAL A 73 1.93 -3.04 -18.48
N VAL A 74 1.32 -3.75 -17.53
CA VAL A 74 1.53 -3.59 -16.08
C VAL A 74 1.48 -4.95 -15.39
N ALA A 75 2.34 -5.15 -14.38
CA ALA A 75 2.29 -6.33 -13.51
C ALA A 75 1.17 -6.18 -12.46
N VAL A 76 0.36 -7.22 -12.27
CA VAL A 76 -0.89 -7.15 -11.49
C VAL A 76 -1.12 -8.35 -10.59
N ASP A 77 -1.67 -8.08 -9.41
CA ASP A 77 -2.34 -9.06 -8.56
C ASP A 77 -3.77 -9.35 -9.04
N PRO A 78 -4.39 -10.48 -8.64
CA PRO A 78 -5.83 -10.69 -8.84
C PRO A 78 -6.70 -9.54 -8.33
N GLU A 79 -6.30 -8.92 -7.22
CA GLU A 79 -6.97 -7.75 -6.66
C GLU A 79 -6.84 -6.50 -7.56
N ASP A 80 -5.76 -6.36 -8.33
CA ASP A 80 -5.57 -5.30 -9.33
C ASP A 80 -6.39 -5.59 -10.60
N MET A 81 -6.46 -6.86 -11.02
CA MET A 81 -7.33 -7.30 -12.12
C MET A 81 -8.80 -6.97 -11.82
N TYR A 82 -9.22 -7.09 -10.55
CA TYR A 82 -10.55 -6.68 -10.12
C TYR A 82 -10.78 -5.17 -10.29
N LEU A 83 -9.80 -4.34 -9.96
CA LEU A 83 -9.88 -2.89 -10.19
C LEU A 83 -10.02 -2.56 -11.67
N ALA A 84 -9.22 -3.22 -12.53
CA ALA A 84 -9.32 -3.06 -13.97
C ALA A 84 -10.70 -3.47 -14.50
N ALA A 85 -11.23 -4.62 -14.06
CA ALA A 85 -12.55 -5.12 -14.44
C ALA A 85 -13.70 -4.21 -14.01
N LYS A 86 -13.60 -3.56 -12.84
CA LYS A 86 -14.61 -2.63 -12.32
C LYS A 86 -14.38 -1.17 -12.73
N SER A 87 -13.31 -0.88 -13.47
CA SER A 87 -13.01 0.47 -13.93
C SER A 87 -14.00 0.91 -15.01
N GLN A 88 -14.26 2.21 -15.08
CA GLN A 88 -15.02 2.81 -16.17
C GLN A 88 -14.29 2.66 -17.52
N LEU A 89 -12.96 2.46 -17.48
CA LEU A 89 -12.14 2.23 -18.66
C LEU A 89 -12.28 0.82 -19.23
N ALA A 90 -12.81 -0.15 -18.47
CA ALA A 90 -12.76 -1.57 -18.82
C ALA A 90 -13.30 -1.87 -20.22
N LYS A 91 -14.40 -1.20 -20.60
CA LYS A 91 -15.08 -1.38 -21.89
C LYS A 91 -14.20 -0.98 -23.09
N ASP A 92 -13.45 0.11 -22.96
CA ASP A 92 -12.69 0.72 -24.06
C ASP A 92 -11.20 0.34 -24.02
N ALA A 93 -10.70 -0.05 -22.84
CA ALA A 93 -9.33 -0.47 -22.61
C ALA A 93 -9.01 -1.79 -23.32
N GLY A 94 -9.95 -2.74 -23.34
CA GLY A 94 -9.69 -4.10 -23.85
C GLY A 94 -8.63 -4.82 -23.02
N TYR A 95 -8.73 -4.75 -21.68
CA TYR A 95 -7.76 -5.37 -20.79
C TYR A 95 -7.67 -6.88 -20.99
N ASN A 96 -6.44 -7.41 -21.06
CA ASN A 96 -6.20 -8.84 -21.13
C ASN A 96 -5.01 -9.23 -20.24
N VAL A 97 -5.18 -10.27 -19.43
CA VAL A 97 -4.07 -10.95 -18.76
C VAL A 97 -3.45 -11.90 -19.77
N ILE A 98 -2.17 -11.70 -20.07
CA ILE A 98 -1.48 -12.40 -21.16
C ILE A 98 -0.40 -13.36 -20.63
N GLU A 99 0.07 -13.15 -19.41
CA GLU A 99 0.99 -14.08 -18.77
C GLU A 99 0.64 -14.26 -17.31
N GLN A 100 1.08 -15.38 -16.75
CA GLN A 100 0.91 -15.71 -15.35
C GLN A 100 2.26 -15.96 -14.70
N VAL A 101 2.48 -15.32 -13.56
CA VAL A 101 3.63 -15.60 -12.70
C VAL A 101 3.30 -16.83 -11.85
N ARG A 102 3.85 -17.97 -12.26
CA ARG A 102 3.64 -19.28 -11.63
C ARG A 102 4.84 -19.69 -10.79
N THR A 103 4.72 -20.74 -9.99
CA THR A 103 5.88 -21.32 -9.30
C THR A 103 6.63 -22.27 -10.23
N LYS A 104 7.95 -22.36 -10.09
CA LYS A 104 8.76 -23.39 -10.77
C LYS A 104 8.40 -24.81 -10.33
N GLU A 105 7.80 -24.94 -9.15
CA GLU A 105 7.29 -26.20 -8.63
C GLU A 105 6.00 -26.65 -9.31
N GLU A 106 5.11 -25.70 -9.66
CA GLU A 106 3.79 -25.96 -10.26
C GLU A 106 3.58 -25.12 -11.54
N PRO A 107 4.43 -25.26 -12.57
CA PRO A 107 4.39 -24.42 -13.76
C PRO A 107 3.12 -24.63 -14.60
N ASP A 108 2.50 -25.81 -14.51
CA ASP A 108 1.30 -26.18 -15.26
C ASP A 108 0.00 -26.01 -14.45
N ALA A 109 0.09 -25.61 -13.18
CA ALA A 109 -1.10 -25.46 -12.35
C ALA A 109 -1.95 -24.28 -12.83
N PRO A 110 -3.28 -24.45 -13.00
CA PRO A 110 -4.14 -23.40 -13.51
C PRO A 110 -4.29 -22.20 -12.55
N TYR A 111 -4.04 -22.42 -11.26
CA TYR A 111 -4.21 -21.41 -10.21
C TYR A 111 -3.07 -21.45 -9.19
N ARG A 112 -2.82 -20.31 -8.54
CA ARG A 112 -1.75 -20.15 -7.53
C ARG A 112 -1.89 -21.09 -6.35
N TYR A 113 -3.14 -21.30 -5.93
CA TYR A 113 -3.49 -22.37 -5.02
C TYR A 113 -5.00 -22.55 -4.95
N GLU A 114 -5.40 -23.80 -4.78
CA GLU A 114 -6.78 -24.21 -4.67
C GLU A 114 -7.16 -24.42 -3.21
N ALA A 115 -8.26 -23.82 -2.77
CA ALA A 115 -8.79 -23.91 -1.41
C ALA A 115 -9.63 -25.18 -1.24
N VAL A 116 -9.36 -25.90 -0.16
CA VAL A 116 -10.00 -27.16 0.19
C VAL A 116 -10.33 -27.22 1.67
N ALA A 117 -11.39 -27.96 1.99
CA ALA A 117 -11.67 -28.45 3.34
C ALA A 117 -11.18 -29.89 3.45
N VAL A 118 -10.46 -30.22 4.52
CA VAL A 118 -10.01 -31.58 4.84
C VAL A 118 -10.67 -32.03 6.14
N ILE A 119 -11.21 -33.23 6.16
CA ILE A 119 -11.87 -33.84 7.32
C ILE A 119 -11.34 -35.25 7.56
N HIS A 120 -11.56 -35.79 8.76
CA HIS A 120 -11.39 -37.22 9.04
C HIS A 120 -12.38 -38.04 8.19
N LYS A 121 -11.96 -39.20 7.64
CA LYS A 121 -12.81 -40.01 6.75
C LYS A 121 -14.11 -40.44 7.44
N ASP A 122 -14.00 -40.78 8.73
CA ASP A 122 -15.06 -41.36 9.55
C ASP A 122 -15.98 -40.30 10.18
N LEU A 123 -15.70 -39.01 9.97
CA LEU A 123 -16.58 -37.93 10.42
C LEU A 123 -17.96 -38.06 9.75
N ASN A 124 -19.03 -38.25 10.52
CA ASN A 124 -20.37 -38.49 9.99
C ASN A 124 -21.02 -37.19 9.47
N ILE A 125 -20.63 -36.76 8.27
CA ILE A 125 -21.15 -35.59 7.55
C ILE A 125 -21.36 -35.94 6.08
N SER A 126 -22.51 -35.53 5.53
CA SER A 126 -22.89 -35.77 4.13
C SER A 126 -23.38 -34.52 3.39
N ASN A 127 -23.38 -33.36 4.07
CA ASN A 127 -23.77 -32.08 3.53
C ASN A 127 -23.07 -30.94 4.29
N VAL A 128 -23.00 -29.76 3.69
CA VAL A 128 -22.29 -28.61 4.24
C VAL A 128 -22.90 -28.05 5.53
N GLN A 129 -24.19 -28.28 5.80
CA GLN A 129 -24.83 -27.86 7.05
C GLN A 129 -24.29 -28.63 8.25
N GLY A 130 -23.86 -29.89 8.06
CA GLY A 130 -23.23 -30.69 9.11
C GLY A 130 -21.88 -30.15 9.60
N LEU A 131 -21.34 -29.08 8.98
CA LEU A 131 -20.18 -28.37 9.51
C LEU A 131 -20.50 -27.58 10.79
N GLN A 132 -21.78 -27.28 11.05
CA GLN A 132 -22.20 -26.56 12.24
C GLN A 132 -21.90 -27.36 13.51
N GLY A 133 -21.33 -26.70 14.51
CA GLY A 133 -20.96 -27.28 15.79
C GLY A 133 -19.66 -28.08 15.78
N LEU A 134 -19.03 -28.26 14.61
CA LEU A 134 -17.70 -28.87 14.50
C LEU A 134 -16.61 -27.95 15.05
N LYS A 135 -15.40 -28.48 15.20
CA LYS A 135 -14.22 -27.70 15.55
C LYS A 135 -13.35 -27.46 14.31
N SER A 136 -12.95 -26.21 14.09
CA SER A 136 -12.34 -25.77 12.83
C SER A 136 -10.89 -25.32 12.97
N CYS A 137 -10.06 -25.74 12.03
CA CYS A 137 -8.65 -25.38 11.95
C CYS A 137 -8.43 -24.44 10.76
N HIS A 138 -7.94 -23.23 11.04
CA HIS A 138 -7.79 -22.17 10.04
C HIS A 138 -6.33 -21.77 9.85
N THR A 139 -5.98 -21.31 8.66
CA THR A 139 -4.64 -20.76 8.43
C THR A 139 -4.36 -19.46 9.21
N GLY A 140 -5.43 -18.75 9.59
CA GLY A 140 -5.41 -17.46 10.30
C GLY A 140 -6.29 -16.39 9.62
N VAL A 141 -6.59 -15.34 10.36
CA VAL A 141 -7.51 -14.26 9.95
C VAL A 141 -7.04 -13.55 8.68
N GLY A 142 -7.98 -13.10 7.83
CA GLY A 142 -7.69 -12.35 6.59
C GLY A 142 -7.04 -13.16 5.45
N ARG A 143 -6.67 -14.42 5.67
CA ARG A 143 -6.05 -15.28 4.65
C ARG A 143 -7.08 -15.87 3.69
N ASN A 144 -6.66 -16.16 2.46
CA ASN A 144 -7.56 -16.67 1.42
C ASN A 144 -8.23 -18.01 1.79
N VAL A 145 -7.46 -19.10 1.80
CA VAL A 145 -8.01 -20.46 1.89
C VAL A 145 -8.54 -20.82 3.27
N GLY A 146 -7.96 -20.24 4.32
CA GLY A 146 -8.34 -20.53 5.70
C GLY A 146 -9.36 -19.57 6.31
N TYR A 147 -9.76 -18.50 5.61
CA TYR A 147 -10.66 -17.50 6.19
C TYR A 147 -11.61 -16.88 5.16
N LYS A 148 -11.10 -16.13 4.18
CA LYS A 148 -11.95 -15.38 3.23
C LYS A 148 -12.82 -16.31 2.37
N ILE A 149 -12.23 -17.36 1.80
CA ILE A 149 -12.95 -18.33 0.96
C ILE A 149 -14.03 -19.09 1.74
N PRO A 150 -13.74 -19.74 2.90
CA PRO A 150 -14.79 -20.45 3.64
C PRO A 150 -15.93 -19.53 4.06
N ILE A 151 -15.66 -18.32 4.55
CA ILE A 151 -16.71 -17.34 4.88
C ILE A 151 -17.56 -17.02 3.65
N THR A 152 -16.93 -16.69 2.51
CA THR A 152 -17.63 -16.35 1.26
C THR A 152 -18.58 -17.47 0.84
N LYS A 153 -18.05 -18.70 0.73
CA LYS A 153 -18.78 -19.81 0.14
C LYS A 153 -19.86 -20.34 1.07
N LEU A 154 -19.57 -20.48 2.37
CA LEU A 154 -20.58 -20.92 3.35
C LEU A 154 -21.71 -19.90 3.48
N THR A 155 -21.40 -18.60 3.39
CA THR A 155 -22.43 -17.54 3.35
C THR A 155 -23.30 -17.66 2.10
N ALA A 156 -22.69 -17.77 0.92
CA ALA A 156 -23.42 -17.88 -0.35
C ALA A 156 -24.34 -19.12 -0.40
N MET A 157 -23.99 -20.18 0.33
CA MET A 157 -24.78 -21.39 0.48
C MET A 157 -25.87 -21.30 1.58
N GLY A 158 -25.97 -20.18 2.30
CA GLY A 158 -26.90 -20.02 3.43
C GLY A 158 -26.54 -20.82 4.68
N VAL A 159 -25.32 -21.37 4.74
CA VAL A 159 -24.81 -22.18 5.85
C VAL A 159 -24.24 -21.31 6.96
N LEU A 160 -23.40 -20.32 6.60
CA LEU A 160 -22.92 -19.31 7.53
C LEU A 160 -23.89 -18.11 7.49
N GLN A 161 -24.57 -17.86 8.61
CA GLN A 161 -25.63 -16.84 8.71
C GLN A 161 -25.20 -15.68 9.61
N ASN A 162 -26.03 -14.63 9.66
CA ASN A 162 -25.84 -13.46 10.52
C ASN A 162 -24.52 -12.71 10.29
N ILE A 163 -24.04 -12.67 9.05
CA ILE A 163 -22.78 -11.99 8.72
C ILE A 163 -22.95 -10.50 8.41
N ASN A 164 -24.16 -9.93 8.50
CA ASN A 164 -24.47 -8.56 8.07
C ASN A 164 -25.27 -7.78 9.14
N ASN A 165 -25.07 -8.08 10.43
CA ASN A 165 -25.84 -7.42 11.48
C ASN A 165 -25.29 -5.99 11.71
N PRO A 166 -26.15 -4.95 11.64
CA PRO A 166 -25.72 -3.57 11.82
C PRO A 166 -25.23 -3.24 13.22
N GLU A 167 -25.52 -4.05 14.23
CA GLU A 167 -24.99 -3.84 15.58
C GLU A 167 -23.48 -4.13 15.68
N TYR A 168 -22.85 -4.71 14.66
CA TYR A 168 -21.45 -5.15 14.70
C TYR A 168 -20.67 -4.67 13.48
N SER A 169 -19.37 -4.45 13.65
CA SER A 169 -18.47 -4.15 12.54
C SER A 169 -18.40 -5.32 11.56
N ALA A 170 -18.01 -5.06 10.31
CA ALA A 170 -17.81 -6.13 9.32
C ALA A 170 -16.88 -7.26 9.82
N ARG A 171 -15.77 -6.88 10.47
CA ARG A 171 -14.82 -7.83 11.06
C ARG A 171 -15.46 -8.64 12.19
N GLU A 172 -16.20 -7.99 13.08
CA GLU A 172 -16.84 -8.67 14.20
C GLU A 172 -17.98 -9.58 13.74
N ASN A 173 -18.75 -9.19 12.72
CA ASN A 173 -19.76 -10.05 12.10
C ASN A 173 -19.14 -11.37 11.61
N GLU A 174 -17.97 -11.33 10.98
CA GLU A 174 -17.25 -12.53 10.53
C GLU A 174 -16.83 -13.42 11.69
N LEU A 175 -16.20 -12.82 12.72
CA LEU A 175 -15.71 -13.53 13.90
C LEU A 175 -16.86 -14.15 14.69
N ARG A 176 -17.94 -13.40 14.90
CA ARG A 176 -19.15 -13.86 15.57
C ARG A 176 -19.83 -14.97 14.79
N ALA A 177 -19.96 -14.84 13.48
CA ALA A 177 -20.57 -15.88 12.64
C ALA A 177 -19.75 -17.18 12.72
N LEU A 178 -18.42 -17.11 12.60
CA LEU A 178 -17.54 -18.28 12.76
C LEU A 178 -17.62 -18.86 14.18
N SER A 179 -17.54 -18.02 15.20
CA SER A 179 -17.60 -18.40 16.62
C SER A 179 -18.92 -19.06 17.00
N THR A 180 -20.03 -18.62 16.40
CA THR A 180 -21.35 -19.22 16.61
C THR A 180 -21.51 -20.52 15.83
N PHE A 181 -20.92 -20.57 14.63
CA PHE A 181 -21.03 -21.72 13.74
C PHE A 181 -20.15 -22.90 14.17
N PHE A 182 -18.91 -22.65 14.62
CA PHE A 182 -17.97 -23.66 15.09
C PHE A 182 -17.84 -23.66 16.61
N LYS A 183 -17.82 -24.84 17.22
CA LYS A 183 -17.75 -24.98 18.69
C LYS A 183 -16.41 -24.50 19.26
N LYS A 184 -15.32 -24.80 18.56
CA LYS A 184 -13.95 -24.34 18.87
C LYS A 184 -13.18 -24.17 17.56
N GLY A 185 -12.10 -23.41 17.58
CA GLY A 185 -11.19 -23.41 16.45
C GLY A 185 -9.79 -22.92 16.79
N CYS A 186 -8.93 -22.92 15.77
CA CYS A 186 -7.70 -22.15 15.79
C CYS A 186 -7.69 -21.11 14.67
N LEU A 187 -7.86 -19.84 15.03
CA LEU A 187 -7.87 -18.69 14.15
C LEU A 187 -6.90 -17.62 14.68
N VAL A 188 -5.62 -17.83 14.42
CA VAL A 188 -4.57 -16.89 14.84
C VAL A 188 -4.55 -15.59 14.02
N GLY A 189 -3.72 -14.65 14.46
CA GLY A 189 -3.38 -13.43 13.75
C GLY A 189 -4.06 -12.19 14.32
N THR A 190 -3.68 -11.03 13.78
CA THR A 190 -4.21 -9.72 14.14
C THR A 190 -5.64 -9.53 13.62
N TRP A 191 -6.63 -9.72 14.51
CA TRP A 191 -8.06 -9.57 14.18
C TRP A 191 -8.50 -8.13 13.93
N SER A 192 -7.81 -7.16 14.52
CA SER A 192 -8.01 -5.73 14.26
C SER A 192 -6.64 -5.03 14.27
N PRO A 193 -6.39 -4.05 13.37
CA PRO A 193 -5.17 -3.23 13.45
C PRO A 193 -5.14 -2.34 14.69
N ASP A 194 -6.29 -2.07 15.31
CA ASP A 194 -6.39 -1.40 16.60
C ASP A 194 -6.14 -2.40 17.75
N PRO A 195 -5.18 -2.14 18.65
CA PRO A 195 -4.84 -3.06 19.74
C PRO A 195 -5.98 -3.33 20.74
N LEU A 196 -6.79 -2.32 21.07
CA LEU A 196 -7.86 -2.45 22.05
C LEU A 196 -9.03 -3.26 21.47
N ILE A 197 -9.41 -2.96 20.23
CA ILE A 197 -10.41 -3.73 19.49
C ILE A 197 -9.91 -5.16 19.29
N HIS A 198 -8.64 -5.33 18.94
CA HIS A 198 -8.04 -6.66 18.76
C HIS A 198 -8.15 -7.52 20.02
N GLN A 199 -7.75 -6.97 21.16
CA GLN A 199 -7.83 -7.66 22.46
C GLN A 199 -9.28 -8.00 22.81
N ARG A 200 -10.20 -7.03 22.73
CA ARG A 200 -11.63 -7.24 23.02
C ARG A 200 -12.21 -8.37 22.18
N LEU A 201 -11.93 -8.38 20.87
CA LEU A 201 -12.45 -9.41 19.97
C LEU A 201 -11.90 -10.79 20.36
N LYS A 202 -10.61 -10.91 20.66
CA LYS A 202 -9.98 -12.18 21.09
C LYS A 202 -10.58 -12.73 22.38
N GLU A 203 -10.83 -11.86 23.36
CA GLU A 203 -11.50 -12.23 24.61
C GLU A 203 -12.94 -12.69 24.36
N THR A 204 -13.69 -11.92 23.55
CA THR A 204 -15.10 -12.18 23.25
C THR A 204 -15.31 -13.48 22.46
N TYR A 205 -14.48 -13.74 21.44
CA TYR A 205 -14.59 -14.91 20.57
C TYR A 205 -13.45 -15.93 20.82
N SER A 206 -13.07 -16.08 22.09
CA SER A 206 -11.95 -16.93 22.53
C SER A 206 -12.09 -18.41 22.17
N ASN A 207 -13.32 -18.89 21.91
CA ASN A 207 -13.54 -20.24 21.39
C ASN A 207 -12.85 -20.48 20.03
N MET A 208 -12.66 -19.43 19.22
CA MET A 208 -11.92 -19.50 17.95
C MET A 208 -10.40 -19.56 18.12
N CYS A 209 -9.89 -19.47 19.35
CA CYS A 209 -8.49 -19.67 19.70
C CYS A 209 -8.24 -20.99 20.46
N ALA A 210 -9.30 -21.71 20.86
CA ALA A 210 -9.23 -22.83 21.79
C ALA A 210 -8.51 -24.08 21.27
N LEU A 211 -8.24 -24.19 19.97
CA LEU A 211 -7.43 -25.26 19.36
C LEU A 211 -6.04 -24.79 18.92
N CYS A 212 -5.67 -23.55 19.22
CA CYS A 212 -4.31 -23.07 18.96
C CYS A 212 -3.33 -23.65 19.98
N GLU A 213 -2.03 -23.56 19.68
CA GLU A 213 -0.96 -24.05 20.56
C GLU A 213 -0.97 -23.29 21.90
N LYS A 214 -1.15 -21.98 21.80
CA LYS A 214 -1.26 -21.04 22.92
C LYS A 214 -2.55 -20.24 22.79
N PRO A 215 -3.70 -20.78 23.24
CA PRO A 215 -5.00 -20.13 23.08
C PRO A 215 -5.07 -18.69 23.63
N GLU A 216 -4.30 -18.39 24.68
CA GLU A 216 -4.18 -17.08 25.31
C GLU A 216 -3.41 -16.05 24.46
N VAL A 217 -2.52 -16.51 23.58
CA VAL A 217 -1.78 -15.64 22.63
C VAL A 217 -2.55 -15.56 21.32
N CYS A 218 -2.93 -16.71 20.76
CA CYS A 218 -3.69 -16.84 19.51
C CYS A 218 -3.09 -16.00 18.36
N ASP A 219 -1.76 -16.00 18.24
CA ASP A 219 -1.05 -15.25 17.20
C ASP A 219 0.10 -16.07 16.62
N TYR A 220 0.69 -15.58 15.54
CA TYR A 220 1.87 -16.20 14.95
C TYR A 220 3.13 -15.95 15.80
N PRO A 221 4.11 -16.87 15.83
CA PRO A 221 4.05 -18.23 15.30
C PRO A 221 3.25 -19.18 16.21
N ASP A 222 2.46 -20.05 15.59
CA ASP A 222 1.67 -21.09 16.25
C ASP A 222 1.68 -22.36 15.40
N ILE A 223 2.03 -23.52 15.98
CA ILE A 223 2.21 -24.76 15.22
C ILE A 223 0.92 -25.30 14.59
N TYR A 224 -0.25 -24.87 15.06
CA TYR A 224 -1.57 -25.24 14.58
C TYR A 224 -2.18 -24.21 13.61
N SER A 225 -1.39 -23.21 13.24
CA SER A 225 -1.76 -22.18 12.27
C SER A 225 -1.04 -22.30 10.92
N GLY A 226 -1.46 -21.50 9.94
CA GLY A 226 -0.93 -21.58 8.60
C GLY A 226 -1.38 -22.83 7.84
N TYR A 227 -0.81 -23.06 6.66
CA TYR A 227 -1.32 -24.09 5.73
C TYR A 227 -1.12 -25.51 6.27
N GLU A 228 0.07 -25.79 6.80
CA GLU A 228 0.41 -27.08 7.40
C GLU A 228 -0.13 -27.19 8.84
N GLY A 229 -0.03 -26.12 9.63
CA GLY A 229 -0.52 -26.16 11.01
C GLY A 229 -2.03 -26.37 11.09
N ALA A 230 -2.82 -25.87 10.14
CA ALA A 230 -4.24 -26.21 10.08
C ALA A 230 -4.49 -27.72 9.91
N LEU A 231 -3.62 -28.44 9.18
CA LEU A 231 -3.69 -29.90 9.07
C LEU A 231 -3.20 -30.59 10.35
N ARG A 232 -2.14 -30.07 10.99
CA ARG A 232 -1.71 -30.55 12.31
C ARG A 232 -2.79 -30.35 13.38
N CYS A 233 -3.55 -29.27 13.34
CA CYS A 233 -4.68 -29.03 14.23
C CYS A 233 -5.77 -30.10 14.04
N LEU A 234 -6.06 -30.47 12.79
CA LEU A 234 -7.01 -31.53 12.45
C LEU A 234 -6.50 -32.91 12.89
N ALA A 235 -5.25 -33.23 12.59
CA ALA A 235 -4.67 -34.54 12.86
C ALA A 235 -4.35 -34.76 14.36
N HIS A 236 -3.82 -33.73 15.04
CA HIS A 236 -3.16 -33.89 16.34
C HIS A 236 -3.81 -33.10 17.47
N ASN A 237 -4.67 -32.10 17.18
CA ASN A 237 -5.28 -31.27 18.21
C ASN A 237 -6.81 -31.36 18.26
N GLY A 238 -7.36 -32.46 17.73
CA GLY A 238 -8.78 -32.79 17.85
C GLY A 238 -9.71 -31.85 17.08
N GLY A 239 -9.23 -31.18 16.04
CA GLY A 239 -10.06 -30.51 15.05
C GLY A 239 -10.86 -31.50 14.19
N ASP A 240 -11.97 -31.05 13.63
CA ASP A 240 -12.85 -31.88 12.79
C ASP A 240 -12.76 -31.50 11.30
N VAL A 241 -12.45 -30.23 11.01
CA VAL A 241 -12.25 -29.71 9.66
C VAL A 241 -11.07 -28.75 9.59
N ALA A 242 -10.19 -28.91 8.59
CA ALA A 242 -9.11 -27.98 8.28
C ALA A 242 -9.35 -27.26 6.96
N TRP A 243 -9.21 -25.94 6.98
CA TRP A 243 -9.26 -25.09 5.80
C TRP A 243 -7.85 -24.73 5.34
N THR A 244 -7.43 -25.28 4.21
CA THR A 244 -6.06 -25.11 3.70
C THR A 244 -6.01 -25.20 2.17
N LYS A 245 -4.83 -25.37 1.59
CA LYS A 245 -4.62 -25.52 0.15
C LYS A 245 -4.03 -26.87 -0.24
N VAL A 246 -4.39 -27.34 -1.44
CA VAL A 246 -4.07 -28.68 -1.98
C VAL A 246 -2.59 -29.05 -1.82
N ILE A 247 -1.66 -28.17 -2.19
CA ILE A 247 -0.21 -28.41 -2.07
C ILE A 247 0.22 -28.80 -0.65
N TYR A 248 -0.32 -28.15 0.39
CA TYR A 248 0.04 -28.49 1.76
C TYR A 248 -0.65 -29.77 2.25
N VAL A 249 -1.84 -30.10 1.72
CA VAL A 249 -2.47 -31.39 1.98
C VAL A 249 -1.59 -32.52 1.45
N LYS A 250 -1.17 -32.41 0.18
CA LYS A 250 -0.30 -33.41 -0.45
C LYS A 250 1.03 -33.56 0.29
N ARG A 251 1.71 -32.44 0.60
CA ARG A 251 2.97 -32.46 1.37
C ARG A 251 2.83 -33.07 2.76
N PHE A 252 1.77 -32.71 3.48
CA PHE A 252 1.51 -33.22 4.83
C PHE A 252 1.41 -34.75 4.83
N PHE A 253 0.83 -35.35 3.78
CA PHE A 253 0.72 -36.79 3.60
C PHE A 253 1.85 -37.42 2.76
N GLY A 254 2.92 -36.68 2.46
CA GLY A 254 4.05 -37.23 1.70
C GLY A 254 3.77 -37.50 0.22
N LEU A 255 2.69 -36.96 -0.34
CA LEU A 255 2.28 -37.14 -1.73
C LEU A 255 3.04 -36.17 -2.68
N PRO A 256 3.23 -36.54 -3.96
CA PRO A 256 3.93 -35.70 -4.92
C PRO A 256 3.14 -34.43 -5.27
N VAL A 257 3.84 -33.33 -5.52
CA VAL A 257 3.26 -32.01 -5.86
C VAL A 257 4.02 -31.41 -7.05
N GLY A 258 3.32 -31.14 -8.15
CA GLY A 258 3.95 -30.59 -9.34
C GLY A 258 5.13 -31.46 -9.78
N VAL A 259 6.33 -30.86 -9.84
CA VAL A 259 7.58 -31.58 -10.15
C VAL A 259 8.26 -32.22 -8.92
N SER A 260 7.79 -31.91 -7.70
CA SER A 260 8.36 -32.44 -6.45
C SER A 260 7.90 -33.89 -6.21
N PRO A 261 8.83 -34.83 -5.94
CA PRO A 261 8.49 -36.23 -5.68
C PRO A 261 7.81 -36.42 -4.32
N ALA A 262 7.26 -37.63 -4.11
CA ALA A 262 6.75 -38.06 -2.82
C ALA A 262 7.86 -38.04 -1.75
N LEU A 263 7.51 -37.66 -0.53
CA LEU A 263 8.41 -37.66 0.63
C LEU A 263 7.83 -38.55 1.73
N PRO A 264 8.65 -39.19 2.57
CA PRO A 264 8.13 -39.94 3.71
C PRO A 264 7.30 -39.03 4.62
N SER A 265 6.11 -39.50 5.00
CA SER A 265 5.29 -38.86 6.03
C SER A 265 4.80 -39.92 7.02
N ASN A 266 4.64 -39.49 8.28
CA ASN A 266 4.02 -40.31 9.32
C ASN A 266 2.49 -40.25 9.25
N GLU A 267 1.94 -39.36 8.44
CA GLU A 267 0.51 -39.13 8.29
C GLU A 267 -0.08 -40.00 7.19
N ASN A 268 -1.15 -40.74 7.50
CA ASN A 268 -1.80 -41.62 6.53
C ASN A 268 -2.95 -40.90 5.82
N PRO A 269 -2.86 -40.61 4.50
CA PRO A 269 -3.91 -39.91 3.77
C PRO A 269 -5.23 -40.71 3.71
N ALA A 270 -5.20 -42.04 3.90
CA ALA A 270 -6.40 -42.87 3.88
C ALA A 270 -7.37 -42.57 5.04
N ASP A 271 -6.89 -41.92 6.10
CA ASP A 271 -7.67 -41.53 7.28
C ASP A 271 -8.38 -40.18 7.09
N PHE A 272 -8.13 -39.48 5.97
CA PHE A 272 -8.67 -38.15 5.69
C PHE A 272 -9.36 -38.08 4.33
N ARG A 273 -10.22 -37.08 4.14
CA ARG A 273 -10.93 -36.81 2.87
C ARG A 273 -10.94 -35.33 2.57
N TYR A 274 -10.93 -34.98 1.29
CA TYR A 274 -11.41 -33.68 0.86
C TYR A 274 -12.93 -33.63 1.05
N PHE A 275 -13.42 -32.58 1.71
CA PHE A 275 -14.85 -32.33 1.88
C PHE A 275 -15.33 -31.31 0.85
N CYS A 276 -16.27 -31.72 0.02
CA CYS A 276 -16.64 -31.00 -1.18
C CYS A 276 -17.79 -30.00 -0.95
N PRO A 277 -17.88 -28.94 -1.77
CA PRO A 277 -19.00 -27.99 -1.74
C PRO A 277 -20.39 -28.64 -1.86
N ASP A 278 -20.50 -29.81 -2.48
CA ASP A 278 -21.75 -30.58 -2.65
C ASP A 278 -22.02 -31.58 -1.51
N GLY A 279 -21.16 -31.62 -0.48
CA GLY A 279 -21.27 -32.54 0.65
C GLY A 279 -20.61 -33.91 0.45
N SER A 280 -20.10 -34.19 -0.75
CA SER A 280 -19.37 -35.44 -1.01
C SER A 280 -17.99 -35.45 -0.36
N LYS A 281 -17.43 -36.65 -0.21
CA LYS A 281 -16.09 -36.88 0.33
C LYS A 281 -15.21 -37.52 -0.74
N VAL A 282 -14.11 -36.87 -1.06
CA VAL A 282 -13.17 -37.32 -2.10
C VAL A 282 -11.88 -37.83 -1.43
N PRO A 283 -11.34 -39.00 -1.84
CA PRO A 283 -10.06 -39.53 -1.34
C PRO A 283 -8.90 -38.55 -1.48
N ILE A 284 -7.86 -38.73 -0.67
CA ILE A 284 -6.60 -38.02 -0.79
C ILE A 284 -5.56 -39.03 -1.24
N ASP A 285 -5.10 -38.90 -2.49
CA ASP A 285 -4.02 -39.71 -3.05
C ASP A 285 -3.28 -38.92 -4.14
N ALA A 286 -2.27 -39.53 -4.75
CA ALA A 286 -1.42 -38.87 -5.75
C ALA A 286 -2.18 -38.43 -7.01
N THR A 287 -3.24 -39.17 -7.39
CA THR A 287 -3.96 -39.03 -8.66
C THR A 287 -5.29 -38.32 -8.54
N THR A 288 -5.86 -38.28 -7.33
CA THR A 288 -7.19 -37.73 -7.11
C THR A 288 -7.19 -36.22 -7.34
N LYS A 289 -8.11 -35.77 -8.19
CA LYS A 289 -8.39 -34.34 -8.39
C LYS A 289 -9.24 -33.85 -7.20
N PRO A 290 -8.75 -32.87 -6.41
CA PRO A 290 -9.50 -32.36 -5.27
C PRO A 290 -10.76 -31.62 -5.72
N CYS A 291 -11.81 -31.69 -4.90
CA CYS A 291 -12.97 -30.82 -5.04
C CYS A 291 -12.70 -29.48 -4.36
N THR A 292 -12.64 -28.41 -5.14
CA THR A 292 -12.15 -27.11 -4.69
C THR A 292 -13.29 -26.12 -4.46
N TRP A 293 -13.16 -25.34 -3.38
CA TRP A 293 -14.16 -24.36 -2.97
C TRP A 293 -14.02 -23.06 -3.77
N ALA A 294 -12.77 -22.65 -3.98
CA ALA A 294 -12.33 -21.61 -4.91
C ALA A 294 -10.82 -21.78 -5.12
N ALA A 295 -10.24 -20.99 -6.01
CA ALA A 295 -8.81 -20.88 -6.13
C ALA A 295 -8.38 -19.42 -6.05
N ARG A 296 -7.17 -19.15 -5.55
CA ARG A 296 -6.53 -17.85 -5.79
C ARG A 296 -5.89 -17.90 -7.17
N PRO A 297 -6.26 -17.01 -8.10
CA PRO A 297 -5.59 -16.93 -9.39
C PRO A 297 -4.11 -16.54 -9.26
N TRP A 298 -3.35 -16.80 -10.32
CA TRP A 298 -1.96 -16.34 -10.42
C TRP A 298 -1.91 -14.82 -10.57
N GLN A 299 -0.80 -14.23 -10.12
CA GLN A 299 -0.42 -12.88 -10.53
C GLN A 299 -0.01 -12.92 -12.01
N GLY A 300 0.12 -11.78 -12.67
CA GLY A 300 0.48 -11.79 -14.09
C GLY A 300 0.75 -10.43 -14.69
N TYR A 301 0.90 -10.42 -16.01
CA TYR A 301 1.04 -9.20 -16.80
C TYR A 301 -0.25 -8.93 -17.57
N MET A 302 -0.75 -7.71 -17.44
CA MET A 302 -1.99 -7.25 -18.07
C MET A 302 -1.70 -6.16 -19.09
N THR A 303 -2.27 -6.32 -20.28
CA THR A 303 -2.15 -5.41 -21.41
C THR A 303 -3.50 -4.82 -21.82
N ASN A 304 -3.53 -4.03 -22.89
CA ASN A 304 -4.70 -3.37 -23.46
C ASN A 304 -4.93 -3.75 -24.94
N GLY A 305 -6.09 -3.40 -25.48
CA GLY A 305 -6.53 -3.78 -26.82
C GLY A 305 -5.79 -3.11 -27.98
N ASN A 306 -4.86 -2.17 -27.75
CA ASN A 306 -4.01 -1.60 -28.81
C ASN A 306 -2.80 -2.48 -29.14
N VAL A 307 -2.44 -3.42 -28.28
CA VAL A 307 -1.29 -4.30 -28.51
C VAL A 307 -1.63 -5.30 -29.60
N ARG A 308 -0.97 -5.12 -30.76
CA ARG A 308 -1.30 -5.85 -32.00
C ARG A 308 -0.77 -7.28 -32.01
N ASP A 309 0.39 -7.52 -31.40
CA ASP A 309 1.05 -8.83 -31.36
C ASP A 309 1.36 -9.21 -29.92
N VAL A 310 0.38 -9.87 -29.28
CA VAL A 310 0.50 -10.33 -27.90
C VAL A 310 1.55 -11.43 -27.76
N ASN A 311 1.75 -12.26 -28.80
CA ASN A 311 2.72 -13.35 -28.75
C ASN A 311 4.15 -12.81 -28.68
N VAL A 312 4.46 -11.77 -29.46
CA VAL A 312 5.76 -11.10 -29.38
C VAL A 312 5.94 -10.47 -27.99
N MET A 313 4.92 -9.78 -27.46
CA MET A 313 5.01 -9.22 -26.10
C MET A 313 5.27 -10.29 -25.03
N GLN A 314 4.62 -11.45 -25.11
CA GLN A 314 4.86 -12.56 -24.20
C GLN A 314 6.30 -13.08 -24.31
N GLN A 315 6.83 -13.21 -25.53
CA GLN A 315 8.22 -13.63 -25.74
C GLN A 315 9.20 -12.66 -25.07
N GLU A 316 9.01 -11.35 -25.26
CA GLU A 316 9.87 -10.33 -24.67
C GLU A 316 9.74 -10.30 -23.13
N LEU A 317 8.53 -10.43 -22.57
CA LEU A 317 8.30 -10.48 -21.11
C LEU A 317 8.93 -11.72 -20.48
N THR A 318 8.80 -12.87 -21.13
CA THR A 318 9.41 -14.14 -20.69
C THR A 318 10.94 -14.02 -20.71
N GLU A 319 11.52 -13.47 -21.78
CA GLU A 319 12.96 -13.27 -21.88
C GLU A 319 13.49 -12.23 -20.89
N LEU A 320 12.75 -11.14 -20.67
CA LEU A 320 13.04 -10.16 -19.62
C LEU A 320 13.02 -10.80 -18.23
N GLY A 321 12.07 -11.70 -17.97
CA GLY A 321 12.02 -12.50 -16.76
C GLY A 321 13.26 -13.39 -16.58
N ARG A 322 13.76 -14.00 -17.66
CA ARG A 322 14.99 -14.82 -17.66
C ARG A 322 16.24 -13.98 -17.44
N LEU A 323 16.28 -12.78 -18.04
CA LEU A 323 17.37 -11.82 -17.86
C LEU A 323 17.50 -11.42 -16.40
N GLY A 324 16.40 -11.00 -15.77
CA GLY A 324 16.41 -10.58 -14.37
C GLY A 324 16.89 -11.68 -13.41
N GLU A 325 16.57 -12.93 -13.70
CA GLU A 325 17.12 -14.07 -12.95
C GLU A 325 18.63 -14.25 -13.15
N THR A 326 19.07 -14.21 -14.42
CA THR A 326 20.47 -14.45 -14.81
C THR A 326 21.39 -13.40 -14.20
N GLU A 327 20.99 -12.13 -14.25
CA GLU A 327 21.74 -10.99 -13.71
C GLU A 327 21.53 -10.78 -12.21
N LYS A 328 20.62 -11.56 -11.58
CA LYS A 328 20.19 -11.35 -10.19
C LYS A 328 19.76 -9.91 -9.94
N ALA A 329 19.02 -9.37 -10.90
CA ALA A 329 18.70 -7.96 -10.93
C ALA A 329 17.75 -7.57 -9.80
N LYS A 330 17.94 -6.37 -9.24
CA LYS A 330 17.09 -5.85 -8.15
C LYS A 330 15.64 -5.67 -8.61
N TRP A 331 15.48 -5.12 -9.82
CA TRP A 331 14.19 -4.84 -10.45
C TRP A 331 13.33 -6.09 -10.70
N TRP A 332 13.95 -7.28 -10.73
CA TRP A 332 13.28 -8.53 -11.09
C TRP A 332 12.11 -8.87 -10.16
N LYS A 333 12.28 -8.62 -8.86
CA LYS A 333 11.24 -8.91 -7.88
C LYS A 333 10.16 -7.85 -7.86
N ASP A 334 10.56 -6.59 -7.85
CA ASP A 334 9.66 -5.49 -7.57
C ASP A 334 8.87 -5.06 -8.83
N LEU A 335 9.46 -5.20 -10.03
CA LEU A 335 8.79 -4.86 -11.30
C LEU A 335 8.12 -6.06 -11.99
N MET A 336 8.78 -7.22 -12.01
CA MET A 336 8.26 -8.41 -12.72
C MET A 336 7.46 -9.35 -11.80
N LEU A 337 7.40 -9.09 -10.49
CA LEU A 337 6.79 -9.99 -9.50
C LEU A 337 7.43 -11.40 -9.48
N LEU A 338 8.66 -11.52 -9.98
CA LEU A 338 9.40 -12.77 -10.08
C LEU A 338 10.39 -12.96 -8.92
N ASN A 339 10.81 -14.18 -8.67
CA ASN A 339 11.86 -14.53 -7.73
C ASN A 339 12.37 -15.94 -8.06
N GLU A 340 13.37 -16.40 -7.32
CA GLU A 340 14.02 -17.71 -7.54
C GLU A 340 13.04 -18.90 -7.58
N LYS A 341 11.84 -18.76 -6.99
CA LYS A 341 10.80 -19.81 -6.94
C LYS A 341 9.70 -19.63 -7.98
N THR A 342 9.68 -18.55 -8.75
CA THR A 342 8.63 -18.24 -9.72
C THR A 342 9.17 -18.12 -11.14
N ILE A 343 8.26 -18.23 -12.11
CA ILE A 343 8.55 -18.17 -13.54
C ILE A 343 7.36 -17.51 -14.26
N ALA A 344 7.65 -16.75 -15.30
CA ALA A 344 6.64 -16.21 -16.20
C ALA A 344 6.18 -17.31 -17.17
N VAL A 345 4.86 -17.48 -17.28
CA VAL A 345 4.25 -18.48 -18.16
C VAL A 345 3.24 -17.79 -19.06
N ALA A 346 3.53 -17.81 -20.37
CA ALA A 346 2.60 -17.33 -21.39
C ALA A 346 1.27 -18.08 -21.29
N ALA A 347 0.17 -17.32 -21.36
CA ALA A 347 -1.19 -17.85 -21.29
C ALA A 347 -2.05 -17.28 -22.42
N PRO A 348 -3.07 -18.00 -22.89
CA PRO A 348 -4.06 -17.41 -23.78
C PRO A 348 -4.63 -16.12 -23.17
N PRO A 349 -4.72 -15.02 -23.94
CA PRO A 349 -5.26 -13.75 -23.43
C PRO A 349 -6.65 -13.96 -22.85
N VAL A 350 -6.86 -13.46 -21.63
CA VAL A 350 -8.12 -13.59 -20.91
C VAL A 350 -8.50 -12.27 -20.26
N ALA A 351 -9.77 -11.88 -20.35
CA ALA A 351 -10.25 -10.68 -19.68
C ALA A 351 -10.07 -10.82 -18.16
N PRO A 352 -9.70 -9.75 -17.43
CA PRO A 352 -9.47 -9.82 -15.99
C PRO A 352 -10.69 -10.32 -15.22
N GLU A 353 -11.90 -9.91 -15.61
CA GLU A 353 -13.13 -10.42 -14.99
C GLU A 353 -13.29 -11.94 -15.17
N GLU A 354 -13.07 -12.44 -16.38
CA GLU A 354 -13.16 -13.86 -16.71
C GLU A 354 -12.11 -14.66 -15.95
N HIS A 355 -10.87 -14.15 -15.87
CA HIS A 355 -9.79 -14.77 -15.09
C HIS A 355 -10.19 -14.99 -13.62
N LEU A 356 -10.81 -13.98 -13.01
CA LEU A 356 -11.29 -14.05 -11.61
C LEU A 356 -12.51 -14.97 -11.43
N ARG A 357 -13.45 -14.96 -12.38
CA ARG A 357 -14.65 -15.81 -12.36
C ARG A 357 -14.31 -17.29 -12.54
N ASN A 358 -13.38 -17.61 -13.43
CA ASN A 358 -12.92 -18.98 -13.66
C ASN A 358 -12.33 -19.60 -12.38
N ALA A 359 -11.64 -18.80 -11.56
CA ALA A 359 -11.11 -19.21 -10.26
C ALA A 359 -12.15 -19.19 -9.11
N LYS A 360 -13.39 -18.76 -9.37
CA LYS A 360 -14.43 -18.48 -8.35
C LYS A 360 -13.92 -17.53 -7.25
N TYR A 361 -13.11 -16.53 -7.64
CA TYR A 361 -12.47 -15.58 -6.73
C TYR A 361 -13.10 -14.19 -6.76
N MET A 362 -13.93 -13.90 -7.78
CA MET A 362 -14.64 -12.63 -7.91
C MET A 362 -15.49 -12.29 -6.68
N ASP A 363 -16.30 -13.25 -6.23
CA ASP A 363 -17.14 -13.12 -5.03
C ASP A 363 -16.35 -13.08 -3.72
N VAL A 364 -15.14 -13.65 -3.71
CA VAL A 364 -14.22 -13.56 -2.56
C VAL A 364 -13.70 -12.13 -2.40
N ILE A 365 -13.42 -11.43 -3.51
CA ILE A 365 -13.05 -10.00 -3.50
C ILE A 365 -14.28 -9.13 -3.16
N GLU A 366 -15.45 -9.44 -3.73
CA GLU A 366 -16.70 -8.69 -3.53
C GLU A 366 -17.37 -8.92 -2.17
N ARG A 367 -16.90 -9.91 -1.40
CA ARG A 367 -17.44 -10.29 -0.09
C ARG A 367 -17.65 -9.08 0.81
N ASN A 368 -18.86 -8.90 1.31
CA ASN A 368 -19.17 -7.83 2.26
C ASN A 368 -19.88 -8.43 3.48
N SER A 369 -19.22 -8.38 4.62
CA SER A 369 -19.77 -8.79 5.92
C SER A 369 -20.17 -7.58 6.78
N GLY A 370 -20.14 -6.38 6.22
CA GLY A 370 -20.77 -5.21 6.83
C GLY A 370 -22.27 -5.23 6.58
N ALA A 371 -23.03 -4.50 7.40
CA ALA A 371 -24.42 -4.21 7.07
C ALA A 371 -24.47 -3.49 5.69
N PRO A 372 -25.24 -3.98 4.70
CA PRO A 372 -25.25 -3.43 3.34
C PRO A 372 -25.50 -1.92 3.26
N GLU A 373 -26.24 -1.38 4.23
CA GLU A 373 -26.58 0.04 4.38
C GLU A 373 -25.54 0.88 5.15
N ARG A 374 -24.42 0.30 5.63
CA ARG A 374 -23.39 1.00 6.42
C ARG A 374 -22.06 1.12 5.69
N ASN A 375 -22.03 1.99 4.68
CA ASN A 375 -20.75 2.48 4.15
C ASN A 375 -20.11 3.47 5.13
N ALA A 376 -18.78 3.54 5.15
CA ALA A 376 -18.04 4.64 5.78
C ALA A 376 -18.02 5.85 4.82
N ARG A 377 -18.88 6.84 5.06
CA ARG A 377 -18.99 8.04 4.23
C ARG A 377 -17.92 9.05 4.63
N TRP A 378 -16.91 9.22 3.78
CA TRP A 378 -15.79 10.11 3.99
C TRP A 378 -16.02 11.44 3.29
N CYS A 379 -16.13 12.52 4.08
CA CYS A 379 -16.30 13.86 3.56
C CYS A 379 -14.96 14.53 3.26
N VAL A 380 -14.87 15.10 2.07
CA VAL A 380 -13.76 15.96 1.62
C VAL A 380 -14.33 17.21 0.93
N TRP A 381 -13.52 18.23 0.69
CA TRP A 381 -14.01 19.51 0.12
C TRP A 381 -13.18 20.04 -1.05
N SER A 382 -12.31 19.23 -1.65
CA SER A 382 -11.63 19.56 -2.90
C SER A 382 -11.77 18.43 -3.91
N GLU A 383 -11.74 18.76 -5.20
CA GLU A 383 -11.86 17.77 -6.27
C GLU A 383 -10.72 16.74 -6.20
N ALA A 384 -9.48 17.19 -6.00
CA ALA A 384 -8.33 16.30 -5.92
C ALA A 384 -8.39 15.37 -4.68
N ALA A 385 -8.90 15.85 -3.54
CA ALA A 385 -9.12 15.00 -2.37
C ALA A 385 -10.25 13.98 -2.62
N PHE A 386 -11.27 14.36 -3.39
CA PHE A 386 -12.36 13.47 -3.77
C PHE A 386 -11.89 12.35 -4.70
N GLU A 387 -11.09 12.66 -5.71
CA GLU A 387 -10.45 11.67 -6.58
C GLU A 387 -9.56 10.70 -5.79
N LYS A 388 -8.71 11.22 -4.89
CA LYS A 388 -7.86 10.40 -4.01
C LYS A 388 -8.70 9.50 -3.10
N CYS A 389 -9.78 10.03 -2.52
CA CYS A 389 -10.70 9.25 -1.70
C CYS A 389 -11.34 8.12 -2.52
N GLN A 390 -11.83 8.40 -3.73
CA GLN A 390 -12.47 7.39 -4.57
C GLN A 390 -11.51 6.27 -4.99
N ALA A 391 -10.26 6.61 -5.30
CA ALA A 391 -9.23 5.62 -5.58
C ALA A 391 -8.94 4.76 -4.34
N LEU A 392 -8.78 5.38 -3.17
CA LEU A 392 -8.63 4.67 -1.89
C LEU A 392 -9.81 3.73 -1.63
N ALA A 393 -11.04 4.19 -1.80
CA ALA A 393 -12.24 3.40 -1.57
C ALA A 393 -12.28 2.13 -2.44
N LYS A 394 -11.97 2.26 -3.73
CA LYS A 394 -11.91 1.12 -4.67
C LYS A 394 -10.77 0.16 -4.34
N ALA A 395 -9.58 0.71 -4.14
CA ALA A 395 -8.38 -0.07 -3.85
C ALA A 395 -8.54 -0.85 -2.53
N ALA A 396 -8.94 -0.17 -1.45
CA ALA A 396 -9.14 -0.78 -0.13
C ALA A 396 -10.19 -1.90 -0.21
N PHE A 397 -11.30 -1.68 -0.93
CA PHE A 397 -12.31 -2.72 -1.12
C PHE A 397 -11.76 -3.95 -1.86
N SER A 398 -10.99 -3.75 -2.94
CA SER A 398 -10.38 -4.86 -3.71
C SER A 398 -9.45 -5.74 -2.86
N ARG A 399 -8.90 -5.19 -1.77
CA ARG A 399 -7.96 -5.85 -0.86
C ARG A 399 -8.56 -6.16 0.50
N ASP A 400 -9.86 -6.46 0.52
CA ASP A 400 -10.59 -6.99 1.69
C ASP A 400 -10.68 -6.03 2.89
N VAL A 401 -10.43 -4.72 2.69
CA VAL A 401 -10.69 -3.72 3.73
C VAL A 401 -12.18 -3.41 3.78
N ARG A 402 -12.75 -3.45 4.99
CA ARG A 402 -14.16 -3.20 5.29
C ARG A 402 -14.27 -2.27 6.52
N PRO A 403 -15.34 -1.47 6.67
CA PRO A 403 -16.50 -1.35 5.78
C PRO A 403 -16.13 -0.74 4.42
N ARG A 404 -17.05 -0.79 3.46
CA ARG A 404 -16.86 -0.11 2.19
C ARG A 404 -16.83 1.40 2.43
N VAL A 405 -15.84 2.08 1.83
CA VAL A 405 -15.76 3.55 1.87
C VAL A 405 -16.61 4.13 0.75
N GLU A 406 -17.33 5.19 1.06
CA GLU A 406 -18.03 6.05 0.12
C GLU A 406 -17.51 7.47 0.28
N CYS A 407 -17.20 8.15 -0.81
CA CYS A 407 -16.64 9.50 -0.77
C CYS A 407 -17.73 10.51 -1.06
N LEU A 408 -17.78 11.57 -0.26
CA LEU A 408 -18.68 12.71 -0.43
C LEU A 408 -17.85 13.98 -0.59
N ARG A 409 -18.26 14.87 -1.49
CA ARG A 409 -17.61 16.17 -1.66
C ARG A 409 -18.56 17.29 -1.29
N GLU A 410 -18.18 18.05 -0.27
CA GLU A 410 -18.85 19.28 0.13
C GLU A 410 -18.13 20.53 -0.39
N GLN A 411 -18.76 21.70 -0.22
CA GLN A 411 -18.21 22.97 -0.72
C GLN A 411 -17.01 23.48 0.08
N ASN A 412 -16.94 23.18 1.38
CA ASN A 412 -15.91 23.65 2.29
C ASN A 412 -15.88 22.80 3.58
N GLU A 413 -14.87 23.05 4.41
CA GLU A 413 -14.66 22.38 5.70
C GLU A 413 -15.91 22.44 6.60
N ALA A 414 -16.50 23.62 6.81
CA ALA A 414 -17.68 23.79 7.66
C ALA A 414 -18.89 22.97 7.19
N SER A 415 -19.06 22.83 5.87
CA SER A 415 -20.11 21.99 5.27
C SER A 415 -19.84 20.51 5.53
N CYS A 416 -18.58 20.05 5.43
CA CYS A 416 -18.23 18.68 5.85
C CYS A 416 -18.45 18.44 7.34
N LEU A 417 -18.05 19.37 8.22
CA LEU A 417 -18.28 19.24 9.66
C LEU A 417 -19.78 19.15 9.99
N THR A 418 -20.59 19.97 9.31
CA THR A 418 -22.06 19.92 9.39
C THR A 418 -22.60 18.57 8.92
N ALA A 419 -22.13 18.06 7.78
CA ALA A 419 -22.53 16.76 7.26
C ALA A 419 -22.19 15.62 8.23
N VAL A 420 -21.01 15.64 8.87
CA VAL A 420 -20.67 14.62 9.88
C VAL A 420 -21.56 14.74 11.11
N ARG A 421 -21.78 15.95 11.63
CA ARG A 421 -22.67 16.20 12.77
C ARG A 421 -24.09 15.66 12.52
N ASP A 422 -24.66 16.01 11.37
CA ASP A 422 -26.03 15.70 10.98
C ASP A 422 -26.17 14.29 10.38
N ASN A 423 -25.13 13.46 10.50
CA ASN A 423 -25.08 12.09 10.02
C ASN A 423 -25.29 11.94 8.49
N GLY A 424 -24.98 12.98 7.72
CA GLY A 424 -24.83 12.96 6.26
C GLY A 424 -23.47 12.38 5.82
N ALA A 425 -22.46 12.48 6.66
CA ALA A 425 -21.15 11.84 6.53
C ALA A 425 -20.73 11.16 7.84
N ASP A 426 -19.69 10.34 7.80
CA ASP A 426 -19.19 9.57 8.95
C ASP A 426 -17.76 9.98 9.36
N LEU A 427 -16.94 10.40 8.38
CA LEU A 427 -15.52 10.71 8.58
C LEU A 427 -15.16 12.05 7.95
N VAL A 428 -14.29 12.79 8.63
CA VAL A 428 -13.61 13.98 8.09
C VAL A 428 -12.19 14.02 8.67
N VAL A 429 -11.22 14.52 7.90
CA VAL A 429 -9.85 14.74 8.37
C VAL A 429 -9.62 16.23 8.54
N LEU A 430 -9.10 16.65 9.69
CA LEU A 430 -8.78 18.03 10.01
C LEU A 430 -7.32 18.17 10.43
N ASP A 431 -6.76 19.36 10.24
CA ASP A 431 -5.53 19.73 10.93
C ASP A 431 -5.79 19.83 12.44
N GLY A 432 -4.84 19.38 13.27
CA GLY A 432 -5.04 19.26 14.72
C GLY A 432 -5.50 20.54 15.42
N GLY A 433 -5.08 21.72 14.92
CA GLY A 433 -5.52 23.02 15.46
C GLY A 433 -7.00 23.35 15.26
N SER A 434 -7.72 22.64 14.40
CA SER A 434 -9.16 22.81 14.18
C SER A 434 -10.02 21.81 14.95
N VAL A 435 -9.40 20.81 15.61
CA VAL A 435 -10.12 19.72 16.29
C VAL A 435 -11.04 20.23 17.41
N ILE A 436 -10.57 21.17 18.23
CA ILE A 436 -11.37 21.67 19.36
C ILE A 436 -12.63 22.43 18.89
N GLU A 437 -12.56 23.14 17.77
CA GLU A 437 -13.71 23.83 17.18
C GLU A 437 -14.73 22.81 16.66
N ALA A 438 -14.26 21.73 16.03
CA ALA A 438 -15.12 20.63 15.59
C ALA A 438 -15.82 19.92 16.78
N ILE A 439 -15.11 19.72 17.90
CA ILE A 439 -15.70 19.16 19.12
C ILE A 439 -16.79 20.10 19.68
N GLN A 440 -16.46 21.38 19.88
CA GLN A 440 -17.33 22.33 20.58
C GLN A 440 -18.53 22.78 19.74
N GLN A 441 -18.36 22.97 18.43
CA GLN A 441 -19.39 23.58 17.57
C GLN A 441 -20.17 22.56 16.74
N TYR A 442 -19.58 21.39 16.48
CA TYR A 442 -20.16 20.37 15.60
C TYR A 442 -20.41 19.03 16.30
N ASN A 443 -20.17 18.93 17.62
CA ASN A 443 -20.37 17.70 18.38
C ASN A 443 -19.66 16.49 17.74
N LEU A 444 -18.42 16.72 17.27
CA LEU A 444 -17.57 15.67 16.72
C LEU A 444 -16.60 15.17 17.81
N GLN A 445 -16.03 14.00 17.57
CA GLN A 445 -14.99 13.42 18.42
C GLN A 445 -13.83 12.92 17.55
N PRO A 446 -12.57 13.12 18.00
CA PRO A 446 -11.40 12.56 17.36
C PRO A 446 -11.34 11.05 17.59
N ILE A 447 -11.00 10.29 16.55
CA ILE A 447 -10.93 8.81 16.65
C ILE A 447 -9.58 8.26 16.20
N ILE A 448 -8.88 8.94 15.28
CA ILE A 448 -7.62 8.46 14.70
C ILE A 448 -6.71 9.66 14.42
N SER A 449 -5.42 9.52 14.65
CA SER A 449 -4.39 10.53 14.37
C SER A 449 -3.35 9.99 13.39
N GLU A 450 -2.76 10.89 12.61
CA GLU A 450 -1.52 10.60 11.88
C GLU A 450 -0.36 10.26 12.83
N THR A 451 0.53 9.38 12.38
CA THR A 451 1.85 9.14 12.97
C THR A 451 2.93 9.26 11.91
N TYR A 452 4.13 9.67 12.33
CA TYR A 452 5.26 9.96 11.46
C TYR A 452 6.53 9.17 11.85
N GLY A 453 6.43 8.27 12.84
CA GLY A 453 7.57 7.49 13.34
C GLY A 453 8.46 8.30 14.31
N ASN A 454 9.77 8.15 14.18
CA ASN A 454 10.72 8.85 15.04
C ASN A 454 10.66 10.38 14.81
N GLY A 455 10.97 11.17 15.84
CA GLY A 455 10.97 12.63 15.72
C GLY A 455 9.64 13.30 16.03
N THR A 456 8.72 12.56 16.66
CA THR A 456 7.42 13.09 17.11
C THR A 456 7.19 12.86 18.59
N THR A 457 6.29 13.65 19.18
CA THR A 457 5.82 13.44 20.56
C THR A 457 4.92 12.21 20.63
N GLU A 458 4.55 11.80 21.85
CA GLU A 458 3.58 10.71 22.08
C GLU A 458 2.19 11.01 21.49
N PHE A 459 1.87 12.29 21.26
CA PHE A 459 0.62 12.75 20.64
C PHE A 459 0.74 12.95 19.13
N GLY A 460 1.85 12.50 18.51
CA GLY A 460 2.09 12.62 17.07
C GLY A 460 2.49 14.02 16.60
N GLU A 461 2.85 14.94 17.49
CA GLU A 461 3.26 16.29 17.10
C GLU A 461 4.66 16.28 16.48
N ARG A 462 4.83 16.99 15.36
CA ARG A 462 6.11 17.06 14.62
C ARG A 462 6.89 18.30 15.00
N ALA A 463 8.14 18.13 15.41
CA ALA A 463 9.00 19.28 15.68
C ALA A 463 9.52 19.91 14.39
N ALA A 464 9.39 21.23 14.26
CA ALA A 464 10.10 22.03 13.27
C ALA A 464 11.51 22.32 13.77
N ILE A 465 12.54 22.04 12.97
CA ILE A 465 13.95 22.17 13.38
C ILE A 465 14.76 22.98 12.37
N ALA A 466 15.84 23.61 12.85
CA ALA A 466 16.83 24.29 12.04
C ALA A 466 18.14 23.49 12.05
N VAL A 467 18.47 22.88 10.93
CA VAL A 467 19.61 21.96 10.77
C VAL A 467 20.78 22.68 10.09
N ILE A 468 21.98 22.52 10.65
CA ILE A 468 23.23 23.02 10.07
C ILE A 468 24.27 21.89 10.01
N LYS A 469 25.30 22.07 9.17
CA LYS A 469 26.46 21.18 9.19
C LYS A 469 27.29 21.42 10.45
N LYS A 470 27.76 20.34 11.06
CA LYS A 470 28.71 20.40 12.17
C LYS A 470 30.01 21.07 11.73
N GLY A 471 30.58 21.90 12.60
CA GLY A 471 31.79 22.68 12.30
C GLY A 471 31.54 23.95 11.48
N SER A 472 30.28 24.29 11.18
CA SER A 472 29.95 25.62 10.64
C SER A 472 30.13 26.71 11.70
N ASN A 473 30.38 27.95 11.26
CA ASN A 473 30.50 29.11 12.16
C ASN A 473 29.12 29.67 12.59
N ILE A 474 28.11 28.81 12.77
CA ILE A 474 26.74 29.17 13.13
C ILE A 474 26.43 28.52 14.48
N ASN A 475 26.20 29.33 15.52
CA ASN A 475 25.99 28.84 16.88
C ASN A 475 24.61 29.17 17.43
N ASN A 476 23.90 30.11 16.82
CA ASN A 476 22.60 30.61 17.28
C ASN A 476 21.78 31.16 16.09
N LEU A 477 20.53 31.54 16.36
CA LEU A 477 19.61 32.07 15.35
C LEU A 477 20.07 33.40 14.73
N ALA A 478 20.81 34.25 15.45
CA ALA A 478 21.28 35.53 14.94
C ALA A 478 22.38 35.37 13.88
N ASP A 479 23.22 34.34 14.02
CA ASP A 479 24.30 33.99 13.08
C ASP A 479 23.77 33.57 11.69
N LEU A 480 22.47 33.27 11.59
CA LEU A 480 21.79 32.96 10.34
C LEU A 480 21.62 34.17 9.42
N ARG A 481 21.78 35.40 9.94
CA ARG A 481 21.70 36.61 9.12
C ARG A 481 22.80 36.61 8.07
N GLY A 482 22.43 36.82 6.81
CA GLY A 482 23.36 36.80 5.68
C GLY A 482 23.75 35.40 5.21
N LYS A 483 23.13 34.34 5.74
CA LYS A 483 23.35 32.95 5.30
C LYS A 483 22.35 32.52 4.23
N ARG A 484 22.64 31.42 3.55
CA ARG A 484 21.74 30.78 2.57
C ARG A 484 20.82 29.79 3.27
N SER A 485 19.53 29.78 2.95
CA SER A 485 18.56 28.89 3.61
C SER A 485 17.85 27.93 2.66
N CYS A 486 17.63 26.70 3.14
CA CYS A 486 16.83 25.68 2.48
C CYS A 486 15.54 25.48 3.30
N HIS A 487 14.39 25.49 2.65
CA HIS A 487 13.09 25.32 3.30
C HIS A 487 12.36 24.14 2.66
N SER A 488 11.73 23.27 3.46
CA SER A 488 10.95 22.13 2.94
C SER A 488 9.77 22.56 2.05
N GLY A 489 9.24 23.75 2.29
CA GLY A 489 8.20 24.37 1.49
C GLY A 489 8.02 25.84 1.88
N TYR A 490 7.33 26.59 1.02
CA TYR A 490 6.86 27.95 1.30
C TYR A 490 5.53 27.91 2.07
N LYS A 491 4.75 29.02 2.06
CA LYS A 491 3.48 29.16 2.78
C LYS A 491 2.60 27.90 2.74
N GLY A 492 2.13 27.48 3.91
CA GLY A 492 1.42 26.21 4.12
C GLY A 492 2.31 25.07 4.66
N ASP A 493 3.63 25.23 4.64
CA ASP A 493 4.58 24.35 5.32
C ASP A 493 4.95 24.89 6.71
N PHE A 494 4.58 24.17 7.76
CA PHE A 494 4.87 24.57 9.13
C PHE A 494 6.37 24.57 9.45
N ALA A 495 7.07 23.49 9.13
CA ALA A 495 8.46 23.30 9.54
C ALA A 495 9.44 24.09 8.66
N GLY A 496 9.14 24.14 7.36
CA GLY A 496 9.91 24.88 6.37
C GLY A 496 9.69 26.38 6.44
N TRP A 497 8.49 26.86 6.81
CA TRP A 497 8.17 28.29 6.70
C TRP A 497 7.60 28.90 7.98
N SER A 498 6.42 28.48 8.44
CA SER A 498 5.72 29.17 9.54
C SER A 498 6.53 29.20 10.84
N ALA A 499 7.11 28.07 11.24
CA ALA A 499 7.89 27.98 12.48
C ALA A 499 9.19 28.79 12.46
N PRO A 500 10.01 28.74 11.39
CA PRO A 500 11.16 29.63 11.23
C PRO A 500 10.79 31.12 11.26
N VAL A 501 9.77 31.55 10.50
CA VAL A 501 9.37 32.96 10.43
C VAL A 501 8.88 33.46 11.80
N TYR A 502 8.01 32.67 12.46
CA TYR A 502 7.54 32.98 13.81
C TYR A 502 8.70 33.12 14.79
N THR A 503 9.63 32.16 14.78
CA THR A 503 10.76 32.14 15.69
C THR A 503 11.64 33.37 15.45
N LEU A 504 12.00 33.68 14.21
CA LEU A 504 12.79 34.88 13.91
C LEU A 504 12.09 36.17 14.35
N LYS A 505 10.76 36.28 14.22
CA LYS A 505 9.98 37.41 14.75
C LYS A 505 10.01 37.46 16.28
N LYS A 506 9.77 36.33 16.95
CA LYS A 506 9.74 36.21 18.41
C LYS A 506 11.05 36.66 19.06
N TYR A 507 12.19 36.37 18.41
CA TYR A 507 13.52 36.79 18.87
C TYR A 507 13.97 38.15 18.30
N ASN A 508 13.05 38.93 17.69
CA ASN A 508 13.31 40.25 17.12
C ASN A 508 14.43 40.27 16.04
N LEU A 509 14.66 39.16 15.36
CA LEU A 509 15.64 39.05 14.27
C LEU A 509 15.08 39.59 12.95
N ILE A 510 13.76 39.53 12.79
CA ILE A 510 13.00 40.19 11.73
C ILE A 510 11.75 40.85 12.33
N LYS A 511 11.24 41.90 11.71
CA LYS A 511 10.00 42.58 12.16
C LYS A 511 8.75 42.04 11.46
N SER A 512 8.90 41.55 10.24
CA SER A 512 7.81 41.13 9.35
C SER A 512 8.25 39.98 8.46
N GLU A 513 7.31 39.27 7.85
CA GLU A 513 7.60 38.13 6.97
C GLU A 513 8.42 38.57 5.74
N GLU A 514 8.18 39.78 5.23
CA GLU A 514 8.85 40.33 4.05
C GLU A 514 10.37 40.51 4.26
N GLU A 515 10.80 40.69 5.51
CA GLU A 515 12.20 40.81 5.88
C GLU A 515 12.98 39.49 5.77
N ILE A 516 12.33 38.34 5.61
CA ILE A 516 13.00 37.05 5.40
C ILE A 516 13.94 37.10 4.18
N SER A 517 13.48 37.72 3.09
CA SER A 517 14.28 37.91 1.86
C SER A 517 15.49 38.85 2.02
N LYS A 518 15.53 39.64 3.11
CA LYS A 518 16.68 40.48 3.48
C LYS A 518 17.57 39.76 4.48
N PHE A 519 16.98 38.96 5.36
CA PHE A 519 17.69 38.17 6.37
C PHE A 519 18.51 37.06 5.72
N PHE A 520 17.93 36.33 4.76
CA PHE A 520 18.63 35.35 3.92
C PHE A 520 18.85 35.92 2.52
N PRO A 521 20.10 36.19 2.09
CA PRO A 521 20.40 36.74 0.76
C PRO A 521 19.97 35.86 -0.41
N ALA A 522 19.87 34.54 -0.22
CA ALA A 522 19.36 33.58 -1.18
C ALA A 522 18.77 32.36 -0.45
N SER A 523 17.66 31.83 -0.95
CA SER A 523 17.02 30.64 -0.40
C SER A 523 16.51 29.69 -1.49
N CYS A 524 16.17 28.47 -1.09
CA CYS A 524 15.19 27.66 -1.81
C CYS A 524 13.99 27.41 -0.91
N ALA A 525 12.84 27.95 -1.28
CA ALA A 525 11.54 27.77 -0.65
C ALA A 525 10.49 27.42 -1.71
N PRO A 526 10.31 26.13 -2.02
CA PRO A 526 9.41 25.68 -3.08
C PRO A 526 7.97 26.16 -2.86
N GLY A 527 7.38 26.79 -3.88
CA GLY A 527 6.10 27.49 -3.83
C GLY A 527 6.20 29.02 -3.72
N ALA A 528 7.39 29.57 -3.49
CA ALA A 528 7.60 31.01 -3.54
C ALA A 528 7.61 31.55 -4.99
N ARG A 529 7.60 32.87 -5.14
CA ARG A 529 7.66 33.54 -6.45
C ARG A 529 9.01 33.27 -7.12
N GLU A 530 9.01 32.73 -8.33
CA GLU A 530 10.21 32.22 -9.02
C GLU A 530 11.36 33.23 -9.15
N ASP A 531 11.05 34.50 -9.42
CA ASP A 531 12.03 35.59 -9.56
C ASP A 531 12.40 36.26 -8.23
N SER A 532 11.99 35.69 -7.09
CA SER A 532 12.39 36.16 -5.77
C SER A 532 13.68 35.49 -5.28
N LYS A 533 14.36 36.14 -4.32
CA LYS A 533 15.50 35.54 -3.60
C LYS A 533 15.18 34.21 -2.93
N LEU A 534 13.90 33.95 -2.66
CA LEU A 534 13.43 32.72 -2.03
C LEU A 534 13.51 31.49 -2.95
N CYS A 535 13.63 31.69 -4.26
CA CYS A 535 13.73 30.62 -5.25
C CYS A 535 15.12 30.52 -5.89
N GLN A 536 16.06 31.37 -5.49
CA GLN A 536 17.36 31.50 -6.16
C GLN A 536 18.18 30.21 -6.10
N LEU A 537 18.12 29.49 -4.97
CA LEU A 537 18.86 28.24 -4.75
C LEU A 537 18.12 26.99 -5.23
N CYS A 538 16.86 27.11 -5.66
CA CYS A 538 16.10 25.96 -6.17
C CYS A 538 16.63 25.51 -7.53
N VAL A 539 16.47 24.23 -7.85
CA VAL A 539 17.18 23.57 -8.96
C VAL A 539 16.26 22.89 -9.96
N GLY A 540 14.97 22.79 -9.66
CA GLY A 540 14.00 22.07 -10.48
C GLY A 540 14.28 20.57 -10.55
N ASN A 541 13.93 19.96 -11.67
CA ASN A 541 14.00 18.52 -11.84
C ASN A 541 15.43 18.09 -12.21
N MET A 542 16.24 17.84 -11.18
CA MET A 542 17.62 17.38 -11.36
C MET A 542 17.77 16.05 -12.11
N ALA A 543 16.72 15.22 -12.18
CA ALA A 543 16.74 13.96 -12.92
C ALA A 543 16.53 14.16 -14.44
N SER A 544 16.00 15.32 -14.86
CA SER A 544 15.85 15.66 -16.27
C SER A 544 17.18 16.14 -16.86
N ASN A 545 17.48 15.73 -18.09
CA ASN A 545 18.56 16.31 -18.88
C ASN A 545 18.12 17.54 -19.71
N ASP A 546 16.83 17.87 -19.72
CA ASP A 546 16.27 19.04 -20.41
C ASP A 546 16.23 20.25 -19.48
N ASP A 547 17.02 21.28 -19.80
CA ASP A 547 17.08 22.52 -19.04
C ASP A 547 15.75 23.29 -19.06
N ARG A 548 14.91 23.11 -20.07
CA ARG A 548 13.55 23.69 -20.09
C ARG A 548 12.68 23.08 -19.01
N VAL A 549 12.77 21.76 -18.81
CA VAL A 549 12.05 21.06 -17.75
C VAL A 549 12.57 21.50 -16.39
N LYS A 550 13.90 21.55 -16.19
CA LYS A 550 14.49 22.06 -14.94
C LYS A 550 13.99 23.47 -14.63
N GLN A 551 14.00 24.36 -15.62
CA GLN A 551 13.55 25.73 -15.44
C GLN A 551 12.04 25.80 -15.16
N ALA A 552 11.23 24.98 -15.84
CA ALA A 552 9.78 24.96 -15.66
C ALA A 552 9.34 24.38 -14.30
N THR A 553 10.14 23.47 -13.71
CA THR A 553 9.86 22.87 -12.40
C THR A 553 10.60 23.55 -11.25
N LYS A 554 11.50 24.50 -11.54
CA LYS A 554 12.25 25.25 -10.53
C LYS A 554 11.30 25.95 -9.56
N CYS A 555 11.54 25.75 -8.27
CA CYS A 555 10.79 26.31 -7.16
C CYS A 555 9.29 25.96 -7.16
N LYS A 556 8.84 24.99 -7.97
CA LYS A 556 7.44 24.54 -7.94
C LYS A 556 7.17 23.75 -6.66
N PRO A 557 5.98 23.87 -6.05
CA PRO A 557 5.61 23.11 -4.85
C PRO A 557 5.21 21.66 -5.21
N THR A 558 6.03 20.99 -6.00
CA THR A 558 5.80 19.65 -6.55
C THR A 558 7.07 18.81 -6.39
N GLU A 559 6.95 17.48 -6.38
CA GLU A 559 8.12 16.57 -6.29
C GLU A 559 9.13 16.74 -7.44
N ALA A 560 8.74 17.40 -8.54
CA ALA A 560 9.65 17.73 -9.62
C ALA A 560 10.71 18.79 -9.25
N GLU A 561 10.58 19.49 -8.12
CA GLU A 561 11.65 20.32 -7.54
C GLU A 561 12.47 19.46 -6.58
N ALA A 562 13.74 19.21 -6.91
CA ALA A 562 14.58 18.30 -6.14
C ALA A 562 14.86 18.74 -4.70
N TYR A 563 14.61 20.02 -4.36
CA TYR A 563 14.74 20.56 -3.01
C TYR A 563 13.41 20.73 -2.25
N LYS A 564 12.30 20.15 -2.75
CA LYS A 564 11.00 20.12 -2.05
C LYS A 564 10.96 19.07 -0.93
N GLY A 565 10.21 19.37 0.13
CA GLY A 565 10.00 18.49 1.28
C GLY A 565 11.19 18.45 2.23
N GLY A 566 11.04 17.78 3.38
CA GLY A 566 12.11 17.71 4.37
C GLY A 566 13.40 17.08 3.85
N LEU A 567 13.30 16.01 3.06
CA LEU A 567 14.46 15.38 2.41
C LEU A 567 15.10 16.30 1.35
N GLY A 568 14.31 17.03 0.57
CA GLY A 568 14.83 18.00 -0.40
C GLY A 568 15.53 19.19 0.24
N ALA A 569 14.99 19.72 1.35
CA ALA A 569 15.64 20.78 2.12
C ALA A 569 16.97 20.30 2.74
N LEU A 570 17.00 19.07 3.26
CA LEU A 570 18.24 18.45 3.72
C LEU A 570 19.23 18.29 2.55
N LYS A 571 18.78 17.83 1.38
CA LYS A 571 19.61 17.71 0.16
C LYS A 571 20.20 19.05 -0.28
N CYS A 572 19.44 20.14 -0.19
CA CYS A 572 19.91 21.50 -0.45
C CYS A 572 21.06 21.91 0.48
N LEU A 573 20.99 21.53 1.76
CA LEU A 573 22.07 21.75 2.73
C LEU A 573 23.28 20.84 2.44
N THR A 574 23.07 19.54 2.22
CA THR A 574 24.16 18.58 2.04
C THR A 574 24.99 18.86 0.80
N THR A 575 24.34 19.21 -0.32
CA THR A 575 24.99 19.62 -1.58
C THR A 575 25.71 20.97 -1.48
N GLY A 576 25.60 21.69 -0.37
CA GLY A 576 26.33 22.95 -0.13
C GLY A 576 25.67 24.20 -0.72
N ASN A 577 24.44 24.07 -1.21
CA ASN A 577 23.68 25.18 -1.76
C ASN A 577 23.10 26.09 -0.68
N GLY A 578 22.74 25.53 0.49
CA GLY A 578 22.39 26.29 1.69
C GLY A 578 23.36 26.10 2.85
N ASP A 579 23.24 26.97 3.85
CA ASP A 579 24.00 26.93 5.11
C ASP A 579 23.15 26.46 6.29
N VAL A 580 21.82 26.58 6.19
CA VAL A 580 20.81 26.07 7.14
C VAL A 580 19.65 25.44 6.37
N ALA A 581 19.08 24.34 6.89
CA ALA A 581 17.84 23.75 6.40
C ALA A 581 16.75 23.78 7.48
N PHE A 582 15.56 24.21 7.10
CA PHE A 582 14.35 24.17 7.91
C PHE A 582 13.46 23.03 7.43
N LEU A 583 13.29 22.01 8.28
CA LEU A 583 12.52 20.80 8.01
C LEU A 583 11.96 20.19 9.31
N SER A 584 11.17 19.13 9.19
CA SER A 584 10.61 18.41 10.34
C SER A 584 11.65 17.45 10.95
N ALA A 585 11.62 17.26 12.27
CA ALA A 585 12.46 16.26 12.93
C ALA A 585 12.27 14.83 12.38
N PRO A 586 11.03 14.39 12.05
CA PRO A 586 10.84 13.10 11.38
C PRO A 586 11.61 12.95 10.08
N SER A 587 11.62 13.97 9.20
CA SER A 587 12.39 13.89 7.94
C SER A 587 13.90 13.76 8.18
N LEU A 588 14.45 14.47 9.17
CA LEU A 588 15.87 14.36 9.51
C LEU A 588 16.19 12.96 10.02
N LEU A 589 15.46 12.47 11.02
CA LEU A 589 15.73 11.18 11.65
C LEU A 589 15.49 10.01 10.70
N GLN A 590 14.52 10.11 9.80
CA GLN A 590 14.34 9.14 8.73
C GLN A 590 15.58 9.07 7.81
N SER A 591 16.19 10.21 7.49
CA SER A 591 17.42 10.23 6.68
C SER A 591 18.63 9.69 7.44
N LEU A 592 18.73 9.91 8.75
CA LEU A 592 19.88 9.47 9.56
C LEU A 592 19.83 7.98 9.91
N HIS A 593 18.63 7.42 10.08
CA HIS A 593 18.42 6.02 10.48
C HIS A 593 17.88 5.14 9.34
N GLY A 594 17.66 5.70 8.15
CA GLY A 594 17.11 5.00 7.00
C GLY A 594 18.06 3.92 6.49
N THR A 595 17.55 2.70 6.29
CA THR A 595 18.32 1.56 5.79
C THR A 595 18.57 1.60 4.28
N ASN A 596 17.93 2.51 3.54
CA ASN A 596 17.95 2.59 2.08
C ASN A 596 18.22 4.04 1.58
N SER A 597 19.49 4.47 1.50
CA SER A 597 20.02 5.31 0.41
C SER A 597 21.52 5.53 0.57
N GLU A 598 22.22 5.73 -0.55
CA GLU A 598 23.67 5.93 -0.70
C GLU A 598 24.24 7.20 -0.03
N SER A 599 23.47 7.87 0.83
CA SER A 599 23.92 8.98 1.66
C SER A 599 23.69 8.67 3.14
N SER A 600 24.45 7.73 3.68
CA SER A 600 24.64 7.58 5.12
C SER A 600 25.47 8.75 5.65
N ALA A 601 24.88 9.95 5.64
CA ALA A 601 25.38 11.04 6.48
C ALA A 601 25.18 10.59 7.93
N SER A 602 26.28 10.46 8.66
CA SER A 602 26.21 10.05 10.05
C SER A 602 25.49 11.17 10.82
N GLY A 603 24.66 10.82 11.81
CA GLY A 603 24.05 11.81 12.72
C GLY A 603 25.08 12.75 13.35
N SER A 604 26.36 12.35 13.36
CA SER A 604 27.52 13.18 13.75
C SER A 604 27.77 14.40 12.86
N ASP A 605 27.18 14.50 11.67
CA ASP A 605 27.53 15.53 10.67
C ASP A 605 26.65 16.78 10.77
N TYR A 606 25.61 16.73 11.61
CA TYR A 606 24.64 17.81 11.76
C TYR A 606 24.48 18.27 13.20
N MET A 607 24.07 19.53 13.34
CA MET A 607 23.64 20.14 14.59
C MET A 607 22.30 20.84 14.38
N LEU A 608 21.51 20.93 15.45
CA LEU A 608 20.29 21.71 15.52
C LEU A 608 20.57 23.07 16.14
N ILE A 609 19.96 24.14 15.64
CA ILE A 609 19.96 25.45 16.30
C ILE A 609 18.78 25.52 17.26
N CYS A 610 19.09 25.64 18.55
CA CYS A 610 18.11 25.74 19.61
C CYS A 610 17.80 27.21 19.90
N PRO A 611 16.53 27.64 19.88
CA PRO A 611 16.20 29.04 20.14
C PRO A 611 16.70 29.59 21.48
N ASN A 612 16.90 28.72 22.49
CA ASN A 612 17.26 29.12 23.86
C ASN A 612 18.60 28.58 24.39
N SER A 613 19.25 27.66 23.70
CA SER A 613 20.34 26.86 24.29
C SER A 613 21.50 26.56 23.36
N GLY A 614 21.72 27.39 22.34
CA GLY A 614 22.83 27.24 21.40
C GLY A 614 22.59 26.10 20.40
N LEU A 615 23.46 25.10 20.40
CA LEU A 615 23.39 23.96 19.48
C LEU A 615 23.10 22.65 20.23
N ALA A 616 22.36 21.74 19.60
CA ALA A 616 22.15 20.38 20.10
C ALA A 616 22.32 19.35 18.98
N THR A 617 22.50 18.08 19.36
CA THR A 617 22.52 16.97 18.40
C THR A 617 21.10 16.66 17.90
N PRO A 618 20.94 16.02 16.72
CA PRO A 618 19.63 15.66 16.17
C PRO A 618 18.69 14.89 17.12
N GLU A 619 19.25 14.07 18.03
CA GLU A 619 18.48 13.27 18.98
C GLU A 619 17.76 14.11 20.04
N ASN A 620 18.23 15.35 20.29
CA ASN A 620 17.67 16.28 21.26
C ASN A 620 16.60 17.22 20.64
N TRP A 621 16.02 16.84 19.51
CA TRP A 621 15.00 17.62 18.79
C TRP A 621 13.82 18.04 19.69
N LEU A 622 13.45 17.23 20.68
CA LEU A 622 12.31 17.52 21.55
C LEU A 622 12.55 18.76 22.41
N GLN A 623 13.78 18.97 22.88
CA GLN A 623 14.19 20.15 23.64
C GLN A 623 14.71 21.27 22.73
N CYS A 624 15.13 20.93 21.51
CA CYS A 624 15.74 21.84 20.53
C CYS A 624 14.90 21.88 19.24
N ASN A 625 13.82 22.65 19.26
CA ASN A 625 12.95 22.88 18.10
C ASN A 625 12.41 24.31 18.07
N LEU A 626 11.85 24.69 16.91
CA LEU A 626 11.24 25.98 16.62
C LEU A 626 9.73 26.01 16.94
N GLY A 627 9.14 24.84 17.17
CA GLY A 627 7.72 24.66 17.40
C GLY A 627 7.28 23.23 17.13
N LEU A 628 6.14 22.84 17.70
CA LEU A 628 5.51 21.54 17.49
C LEU A 628 4.25 21.72 16.62
N GLU A 629 4.18 20.98 15.53
CA GLU A 629 3.01 20.93 14.66
C GLU A 629 2.07 19.79 15.06
N PRO A 630 0.79 20.06 15.31
CA PRO A 630 -0.20 19.01 15.52
C PRO A 630 -0.31 18.05 14.33
N PRO A 631 -0.54 16.74 14.57
CA PRO A 631 -0.91 15.82 13.50
C PRO A 631 -2.27 16.18 12.92
N ARG A 632 -2.60 15.64 11.74
CA ARG A 632 -4.00 15.59 11.32
C ARG A 632 -4.75 14.51 12.06
N VAL A 633 -6.03 14.75 12.26
CA VAL A 633 -6.92 13.90 13.03
C VAL A 633 -8.15 13.57 12.19
N VAL A 634 -8.55 12.30 12.20
CA VAL A 634 -9.84 11.83 11.67
C VAL A 634 -10.87 11.96 12.79
N LEU A 635 -11.99 12.62 12.48
CA LEU A 635 -13.10 12.81 13.39
C LEU A 635 -14.35 12.10 12.85
N SER A 636 -15.21 11.72 13.80
CA SER A 636 -16.56 11.20 13.56
C SER A 636 -17.55 11.92 14.46
N SER A 637 -18.85 11.78 14.19
CA SER A 637 -19.90 12.28 15.10
C SER A 637 -19.80 11.64 16.49
N ALA A 638 -19.94 12.45 17.54
CA ALA A 638 -20.00 11.99 18.93
C ALA A 638 -21.31 11.23 19.25
N ALA A 639 -22.33 11.33 18.38
CA ALA A 639 -23.60 10.63 18.54
C ALA A 639 -23.57 9.16 18.06
N LYS A 640 -22.47 8.70 17.45
CA LYS A 640 -22.34 7.31 16.99
C LYS A 640 -22.23 6.34 18.16
N THR A 641 -22.77 5.13 17.97
CA THR A 641 -22.59 4.03 18.92
C THR A 641 -21.12 3.57 18.94
N ALA A 642 -20.69 2.95 20.03
CA ALA A 642 -19.34 2.40 20.16
C ALA A 642 -18.98 1.45 19.00
N ASN A 643 -19.92 0.60 18.59
CA ASN A 643 -19.69 -0.37 17.51
C ASN A 643 -19.57 0.30 16.14
N ALA A 644 -20.33 1.38 15.88
CA ALA A 644 -20.19 2.15 14.65
C ALA A 644 -18.84 2.87 14.59
N LEU A 645 -18.35 3.39 15.73
CA LEU A 645 -16.99 3.97 15.80
C LEU A 645 -15.93 2.91 15.60
N GLU A 646 -16.10 1.74 16.21
CA GLU A 646 -15.18 0.60 16.05
C GLU A 646 -15.03 0.19 14.58
N GLU A 647 -16.15 0.11 13.86
CA GLU A 647 -16.17 -0.22 12.44
C GLU A 647 -15.39 0.79 11.59
N LEU A 648 -15.57 2.09 11.88
CA LEU A 648 -14.84 3.17 11.22
C LEU A 648 -13.35 3.15 11.56
N ILE A 649 -13.00 2.97 12.84
CA ILE A 649 -11.61 2.87 13.32
C ILE A 649 -10.90 1.69 12.64
N HIS A 650 -11.52 0.51 12.65
CA HIS A 650 -10.97 -0.67 12.01
C HIS A 650 -10.71 -0.44 10.51
N GLY A 651 -11.69 0.09 9.77
CA GLY A 651 -11.56 0.28 8.32
C GLY A 651 -10.46 1.28 7.92
N VAL A 652 -10.36 2.40 8.64
CA VAL A 652 -9.35 3.43 8.38
C VAL A 652 -7.95 2.92 8.75
N LEU A 653 -7.80 2.27 9.91
CA LEU A 653 -6.50 1.72 10.32
C LEU A 653 -6.08 0.51 9.46
N ALA A 654 -7.03 -0.29 8.96
CA ALA A 654 -6.74 -1.39 8.04
C ALA A 654 -6.24 -0.85 6.69
N SER A 655 -6.86 0.21 6.17
CA SER A 655 -6.39 0.94 4.99
C SER A 655 -4.98 1.49 5.20
N SER A 656 -4.73 2.15 6.33
CA SER A 656 -3.41 2.68 6.67
C SER A 656 -2.35 1.60 6.81
N SER A 657 -2.67 0.48 7.47
CA SER A 657 -1.72 -0.63 7.67
C SER A 657 -1.32 -1.29 6.35
N LEU A 658 -2.28 -1.41 5.42
CA LEU A 658 -2.05 -1.98 4.09
C LEU A 658 -1.23 -1.02 3.23
N TYR A 659 -1.67 0.22 3.05
CA TYR A 659 -1.06 1.14 2.09
C TYR A 659 0.11 1.96 2.64
N GLY A 660 0.26 2.03 3.96
CA GLY A 660 1.48 2.56 4.58
C GLY A 660 2.71 1.70 4.27
N LYS A 661 2.52 0.37 4.19
CA LYS A 661 3.59 -0.61 3.88
C LYS A 661 3.72 -0.91 2.38
N ASN A 662 2.64 -0.81 1.61
CA ASN A 662 2.59 -1.17 0.20
C ASN A 662 2.22 0.05 -0.65
N GLN A 663 3.08 1.08 -0.60
CA GLN A 663 2.88 2.34 -1.33
C GLN A 663 2.96 2.17 -2.85
N ASP A 664 3.54 1.07 -3.32
CA ASP A 664 3.54 0.68 -4.73
C ASP A 664 2.14 0.34 -5.23
N LEU A 665 1.23 -0.14 -4.37
CA LEU A 665 -0.13 -0.54 -4.75
C LEU A 665 -1.06 0.67 -4.84
N LEU A 666 -1.03 1.52 -3.81
CA LEU A 666 -1.71 2.79 -3.74
C LEU A 666 -0.94 3.70 -2.77
N ARG A 667 -0.61 4.91 -3.21
CA ARG A 667 0.04 5.92 -2.40
C ARG A 667 -0.98 6.63 -1.50
N LEU A 668 -1.21 6.07 -0.30
CA LEU A 668 -2.07 6.68 0.71
C LEU A 668 -1.46 7.99 1.25
N PHE A 669 -0.20 7.92 1.69
CA PHE A 669 0.59 9.06 2.12
C PHE A 669 1.51 9.50 0.98
N GLY A 670 1.61 10.80 0.77
CA GLY A 670 2.34 11.39 -0.34
C GLY A 670 1.43 12.18 -1.29
N SER A 671 2.10 12.87 -2.21
CA SER A 671 1.45 13.76 -3.15
C SER A 671 0.56 13.00 -4.13
N TRP A 672 -0.47 13.70 -4.63
CA TRP A 672 -1.46 13.16 -5.55
C TRP A 672 -1.78 14.18 -6.63
N GLY A 673 -1.56 13.82 -7.90
CA GLY A 673 -1.72 14.76 -9.02
C GLY A 673 -0.85 16.01 -8.89
N GLY A 674 0.33 15.89 -8.28
CA GLY A 674 1.24 17.00 -7.97
C GLY A 674 0.85 17.85 -6.76
N GLN A 675 -0.30 17.60 -6.12
CA GLN A 675 -0.72 18.30 -4.91
C GLN A 675 -0.21 17.57 -3.66
N SER A 676 0.37 18.34 -2.74
CA SER A 676 0.88 17.83 -1.45
C SER A 676 -0.21 17.82 -0.39
N ASN A 677 -0.07 16.91 0.58
CA ASN A 677 -0.88 16.84 1.79
C ASN A 677 -2.39 16.71 1.51
N LEU A 678 -2.80 15.93 0.50
CA LEU A 678 -4.21 15.65 0.22
C LEU A 678 -4.74 14.53 1.12
N ILE A 679 -5.83 14.84 1.86
CA ILE A 679 -6.42 14.04 2.94
C ILE A 679 -5.45 13.92 4.13
N PHE A 680 -4.33 13.25 3.93
CA PHE A 680 -3.26 13.08 4.90
C PHE A 680 -2.01 13.87 4.50
N LYS A 681 -1.14 14.18 5.46
CA LYS A 681 0.18 14.75 5.19
C LYS A 681 1.05 13.75 4.41
N ASP A 682 1.90 14.28 3.55
CA ASP A 682 2.76 13.46 2.69
C ASP A 682 3.77 12.62 3.48
N GLU A 683 4.25 13.16 4.60
CA GLU A 683 5.26 12.54 5.47
C GLU A 683 4.68 11.54 6.47
N ALA A 684 3.35 11.37 6.54
CA ALA A 684 2.74 10.40 7.45
C ALA A 684 3.20 8.97 7.08
N THR A 685 3.48 8.17 8.09
CA THR A 685 3.93 6.78 7.93
C THR A 685 2.85 5.78 8.35
N GLY A 686 1.81 6.25 9.03
CA GLY A 686 0.68 5.45 9.45
C GLY A 686 -0.39 6.30 10.15
N LEU A 687 -1.41 5.60 10.63
CA LEU A 687 -2.48 6.13 11.46
C LEU A 687 -2.56 5.31 12.75
N VAL A 688 -2.97 5.95 13.85
CA VAL A 688 -3.17 5.31 15.16
C VAL A 688 -4.48 5.80 15.78
N SER A 689 -5.14 4.96 16.59
CA SER A 689 -6.32 5.36 17.35
C SER A 689 -5.99 6.47 18.35
N VAL A 690 -6.90 7.43 18.49
CA VAL A 690 -6.81 8.46 19.54
C VAL A 690 -7.33 7.87 20.85
N GLU A 691 -6.54 7.98 21.91
CA GLU A 691 -6.98 7.59 23.25
C GLU A 691 -7.82 8.69 23.91
N ASN A 692 -8.78 8.29 24.75
CA ASN A 692 -9.62 9.23 25.51
C ASN A 692 -8.83 10.13 26.49
N THR A 693 -7.55 9.84 26.71
CA THR A 693 -6.63 10.58 27.57
C THR A 693 -6.01 11.80 26.89
N TRP A 694 -6.15 11.96 25.57
CA TRP A 694 -5.56 13.08 24.84
C TRP A 694 -6.23 14.41 25.19
N ASP A 695 -5.42 15.39 25.64
CA ASP A 695 -5.87 16.69 26.14
C ASP A 695 -5.28 17.90 25.39
N LYS A 696 -4.66 17.66 24.22
CA LYS A 696 -3.87 18.68 23.50
C LYS A 696 -4.67 19.68 22.66
N TRP A 697 -5.98 19.52 22.53
CA TRP A 697 -6.79 20.24 21.54
C TRP A 697 -6.72 21.77 21.67
N GLU A 698 -6.72 22.29 22.90
CA GLU A 698 -6.56 23.74 23.16
C GLU A 698 -5.13 24.23 22.85
N ALA A 699 -4.11 23.44 23.21
CA ALA A 699 -2.73 23.76 22.89
C ALA A 699 -2.50 23.78 21.36
N TRP A 700 -3.11 22.85 20.64
CA TRP A 700 -3.04 22.77 19.18
C TRP A 700 -3.75 23.95 18.49
N LYS A 701 -4.89 24.38 19.03
CA LYS A 701 -5.55 25.62 18.58
C LYS A 701 -4.64 26.83 18.81
N ALA A 702 -4.04 26.95 19.99
CA ALA A 702 -3.12 28.04 20.30
C ALA A 702 -1.90 28.04 19.35
N THR A 703 -1.35 26.86 19.02
CA THR A 703 -0.34 26.72 17.98
C THR A 703 -0.85 27.29 16.66
N ARG A 704 -1.96 26.77 16.11
CA ARG A 704 -2.55 27.28 14.85
C ARG A 704 -2.71 28.79 14.88
N ASP A 705 -3.29 29.34 15.94
CA ASP A 705 -3.57 30.77 16.06
C ASP A 705 -2.27 31.59 16.08
N ASN A 706 -1.22 31.13 16.78
CA ASN A 706 0.09 31.81 16.81
C ASN A 706 0.79 31.83 15.44
N TYR A 707 0.62 30.79 14.63
CA TYR A 707 1.29 30.67 13.31
C TYR A 707 0.42 31.16 12.13
N LYS A 708 -0.90 31.33 12.32
CA LYS A 708 -1.86 31.80 11.28
C LYS A 708 -1.82 33.31 11.03
N TYR A 709 -1.27 34.10 11.97
CA TYR A 709 -1.08 35.56 11.84
C TYR A 709 0.34 35.95 11.37
N LEU A 710 1.01 35.04 10.65
CA LEU A 710 2.25 35.28 9.91
C LEU A 710 1.90 35.45 8.44
#